data_AF-A0A7S2M9N3-F1
#
_entry.id   AF-A0A7S2M9N3-F1
#
_cell.length_a   1.000
_cell.length_b   1.000
_cell.length_c   1.000
_cell.angle_alpha   90.00
_cell.angle_beta   90.00
_cell.angle_gamma   90.00
#
_symmetry.space_group_name_H-M   'P 1'
#
loop_
_entity.id
_entity.type
_entity.pdbx_description
1 polymer ?
#
loop_
_entity_poly.entity_id
_entity_poly.type
_entity_poly.pdbx_seq_one_letter_code
_entity_poly.pdbx_strand_id
1 'polypeptide(L)'
;AIAAWLPQRRAMVSDAGDAPVTLKRTDTVGSVASKASTPARGPKITLPSKLAELVKKRTGGTLNRSVTRNVTLEPTALQVDDQCEILSTVTVRTGESLESECIKDLKAGPNVQILELGQESSRRVKISAPDGTVGWISSATAGGESLLCKCSELAVVQQRGGGGGLFGVSSEKIKSMLEAARSGDLDALIAIVEGGSNFRTRPNLNLTDARSKTALIYAAGFGNKNIVEYIVGRREVKINAEDDTQKNALHHACRRARNRRCTEFNETQSDIVDLLLQNAAQLEARDYNGATALMFAAGNGDELVVRRLLAAEANVNVRDFEGHSPLDYAHMCNCPAMKALLLEAGGIAIASKEESAALAVPSQQGRRKASLKAAGGALLDMFAAADDQAPVTVLDLAQEEEHPKTVALKKLATVMGTVVVAKELDALIKQAQAAGASDDEVAEAADQLRGLRARQEAREDLLAAMEAKAAKALAEAIARAEQTGVAAEDVAAAKEILRVEEPKERARERLLAAQSAGLASALRDALRAAQAAGLAADELKEFQDLLSGAESRDKAAEKLAEAMASRSVAALKFAIQQGATAGVDDATLNEARAILQEEEPKQRARDALRELMASDAPTVEALAAAINTAKEVKLAPAEYKDAEEKRETLEERRRRLAEVRESVEQSKSADMQDIDSVRAAKESLSGAIAAALATGVAEVDVYDAEIRRKKLHNTVEDLKGSIRVFCRIRPLSAKEKKAGDRDITRQPNPMTLIVGENDANFQFDAVFTPGSQDEIFEDCKDLVQSAVDGYNVTLFAYGQTGAGKTFTMAGKPGELGVSPRTIDELYALCENNESRYVYTIEGSMVELYRDNLVDLLSKGAPGKGKAKLNVRVEKNGAVNVEHLHREPCETAEQMMNILDRGTKARATAATAMNSESSRSHLLLMINITAVNKETKEKHTGKLLIVELAGSERLKKSMTTADAQKESIEINKSLTALGDVIEALTKGNKVVPYRNHKLTQLMQDSLGGTAKTLMFVNCSPANSNEDETLNSLKYAQR
;
A
#
# COMPACT_ATOMS: atom_id res chain seq x y z
N ALA A 1 -0.87 -26.38 -44.84
CA ALA A 1 0.54 -26.16 -44.46
C ALA A 1 0.57 -25.37 -43.15
N ILE A 2 0.37 -26.05 -42.02
CA ILE A 2 0.51 -25.49 -40.66
C ILE A 2 1.27 -26.56 -39.86
N ALA A 3 2.55 -26.72 -40.17
CA ALA A 3 3.46 -27.70 -39.58
C ALA A 3 4.89 -27.44 -40.07
N ALA A 4 5.65 -26.60 -39.35
CA ALA A 4 7.13 -26.59 -39.29
C ALA A 4 7.66 -25.32 -38.58
N TRP A 5 7.73 -25.32 -37.24
CA TRP A 5 8.85 -24.74 -36.48
C TRP A 5 8.75 -25.00 -34.97
N LEU A 6 9.51 -25.99 -34.48
CA LEU A 6 10.18 -26.03 -33.17
C LEU A 6 10.84 -27.40 -32.95
N PRO A 7 12.19 -27.50 -32.95
CA PRO A 7 12.89 -28.73 -32.59
C PRO A 7 13.25 -28.78 -31.10
N GLN A 8 12.99 -29.94 -30.49
CA GLN A 8 13.77 -30.54 -29.38
C GLN A 8 13.91 -29.77 -28.05
N ARG A 9 13.23 -30.27 -27.00
CA ARG A 9 13.97 -30.75 -25.80
C ARG A 9 13.21 -31.84 -25.03
N ARG A 10 13.97 -32.88 -24.66
CA ARG A 10 13.68 -33.97 -23.69
C ARG A 10 12.44 -34.84 -23.92
N ALA A 11 12.69 -36.14 -24.09
CA ALA A 11 11.73 -37.21 -23.84
C ALA A 11 12.15 -37.97 -22.56
N MET A 12 11.17 -38.43 -21.76
CA MET A 12 11.22 -39.66 -20.96
C MET A 12 9.87 -39.92 -20.27
N VAL A 13 9.45 -41.19 -20.19
CA VAL A 13 8.43 -41.76 -19.27
C VAL A 13 6.99 -41.17 -19.43
N SER A 14 6.05 -41.76 -20.19
CA SER A 14 5.26 -43.02 -19.96
C SER A 14 4.30 -42.94 -18.75
N ASP A 15 3.03 -43.38 -18.76
CA ASP A 15 2.15 -43.99 -19.77
C ASP A 15 0.66 -43.89 -19.28
N ALA A 16 -0.32 -44.28 -20.10
CA ALA A 16 -1.78 -44.34 -19.83
C ALA A 16 -2.51 -43.00 -19.57
N GLY A 17 -3.82 -42.87 -19.81
CA GLY A 17 -4.77 -43.76 -20.51
C GLY A 17 -6.23 -43.32 -20.33
N ASP A 18 -7.08 -43.55 -21.34
CA ASP A 18 -8.57 -43.55 -21.30
C ASP A 18 -9.33 -42.25 -20.85
N ALA A 19 -10.53 -41.89 -21.32
CA ALA A 19 -11.32 -42.18 -22.54
C ALA A 19 -12.43 -41.07 -22.68
N PRO A 20 -13.56 -41.16 -23.44
CA PRO A 20 -14.10 -39.97 -24.14
C PRO A 20 -15.55 -39.55 -23.82
N VAL A 21 -15.92 -38.29 -24.16
CA VAL A 21 -17.32 -37.88 -24.33
C VAL A 21 -17.56 -37.10 -25.64
N THR A 22 -18.64 -37.49 -26.29
CA THR A 22 -19.10 -37.19 -27.66
C THR A 22 -19.66 -35.78 -27.93
N LEU A 23 -19.38 -35.30 -29.15
CA LEU A 23 -20.30 -34.72 -30.15
C LEU A 23 -21.58 -33.97 -29.68
N LYS A 24 -21.81 -32.80 -30.30
CA LYS A 24 -22.83 -32.70 -31.38
C LYS A 24 -22.60 -31.53 -32.34
N ARG A 25 -23.06 -31.70 -33.58
CA ARG A 25 -22.97 -30.74 -34.69
C ARG A 25 -24.21 -30.90 -35.57
N THR A 26 -24.87 -29.78 -35.86
CA THR A 26 -25.89 -29.57 -36.90
C THR A 26 -25.76 -28.07 -37.26
N ASP A 27 -25.47 -27.65 -38.49
CA ASP A 27 -26.24 -27.83 -39.74
C ASP A 27 -27.64 -27.18 -39.63
N THR A 28 -28.13 -26.38 -40.59
CA THR A 28 -27.80 -26.39 -42.03
C THR A 28 -27.86 -24.98 -42.67
N VAL A 29 -27.37 -24.87 -43.90
CA VAL A 29 -27.36 -23.65 -44.75
C VAL A 29 -28.76 -23.28 -45.26
N GLY A 30 -29.02 -21.97 -45.42
CA GLY A 30 -30.16 -21.43 -46.19
C GLY A 30 -29.79 -20.13 -46.91
N SER A 31 -30.04 -20.05 -48.21
CA SER A 31 -29.75 -18.87 -49.05
C SER A 31 -30.97 -18.44 -49.85
N VAL A 32 -31.04 -17.16 -50.24
CA VAL A 32 -31.60 -16.59 -51.50
C VAL A 32 -31.62 -15.05 -51.38
N ALA A 33 -31.66 -14.33 -52.51
CA ALA A 33 -31.24 -12.93 -52.60
C ALA A 33 -32.34 -11.90 -52.90
N SER A 34 -32.00 -10.64 -52.63
CA SER A 34 -32.51 -9.40 -53.25
C SER A 34 -33.94 -8.91 -52.94
N LYS A 35 -34.03 -7.68 -52.39
CA LYS A 35 -34.56 -6.49 -53.09
C LYS A 35 -34.32 -5.22 -52.25
N ALA A 36 -34.48 -4.05 -52.87
CA ALA A 36 -34.19 -2.75 -52.24
C ALA A 36 -35.48 -2.02 -51.81
N SER A 37 -35.40 -1.28 -50.71
CA SER A 37 -36.37 -0.24 -50.32
C SER A 37 -35.72 0.81 -49.41
N THR A 38 -36.21 2.04 -49.43
CA THR A 38 -35.73 3.18 -48.65
C THR A 38 -36.09 3.07 -47.14
N PRO A 39 -35.29 3.67 -46.24
CA PRO A 39 -35.55 3.64 -44.80
C PRO A 39 -36.69 4.59 -44.39
N ALA A 40 -37.61 4.10 -43.57
CA ALA A 40 -38.67 4.89 -42.95
C ALA A 40 -38.19 5.63 -41.68
N ARG A 41 -38.93 6.66 -41.25
CA ARG A 41 -38.65 7.46 -40.04
C ARG A 41 -39.36 6.92 -38.80
N GLY A 42 -38.65 6.87 -37.67
CA GLY A 42 -39.21 6.94 -36.32
C GLY A 42 -38.74 5.83 -35.36
N PRO A 43 -39.02 5.94 -34.05
CA PRO A 43 -39.65 7.07 -33.35
C PRO A 43 -38.64 7.95 -32.59
N LYS A 44 -39.09 9.09 -32.03
CA LYS A 44 -38.36 9.82 -30.97
C LYS A 44 -38.83 9.33 -29.61
N ILE A 45 -37.91 9.22 -28.64
CA ILE A 45 -38.22 9.04 -27.22
C ILE A 45 -38.10 10.40 -26.51
N THR A 46 -38.98 10.66 -25.54
CA THR A 46 -39.11 11.96 -24.86
C THR A 46 -39.03 11.76 -23.35
N LEU A 47 -38.31 12.63 -22.64
CA LEU A 47 -38.23 12.69 -21.17
C LEU A 47 -38.50 14.13 -20.67
N PRO A 48 -38.96 14.32 -19.42
CA PRO A 48 -40.01 15.30 -19.15
C PRO A 48 -39.57 16.71 -18.72
N SER A 49 -40.50 17.66 -18.83
CA SER A 49 -40.34 19.07 -18.50
C SER A 49 -40.57 19.37 -17.01
N LYS A 50 -39.58 19.92 -16.30
CA LYS A 50 -39.80 20.69 -15.06
C LYS A 50 -38.64 21.60 -14.62
N LEU A 51 -38.32 22.65 -15.40
CA LEU A 51 -37.43 23.75 -14.94
C LEU A 51 -37.54 25.06 -15.78
N ALA A 52 -38.69 25.32 -16.40
CA ALA A 52 -38.86 26.42 -17.38
C ALA A 52 -39.46 27.73 -16.82
N GLU A 53 -39.68 27.84 -15.50
CA GLU A 53 -40.63 28.81 -14.92
C GLU A 53 -40.12 29.59 -13.69
N LEU A 54 -38.85 30.02 -13.69
CA LEU A 54 -38.31 30.81 -12.55
C LEU A 54 -37.38 31.99 -12.92
N VAL A 55 -37.30 32.42 -14.19
CA VAL A 55 -36.48 33.58 -14.61
C VAL A 55 -37.28 34.58 -15.47
N LYS A 56 -38.49 34.94 -15.04
CA LYS A 56 -39.34 35.94 -15.71
C LYS A 56 -40.12 36.87 -14.76
N LYS A 57 -39.43 37.58 -13.85
CA LYS A 57 -39.84 38.91 -13.32
C LYS A 57 -38.80 39.49 -12.33
N ARG A 58 -37.86 40.30 -12.83
CA ARG A 58 -37.26 41.45 -12.10
C ARG A 58 -36.45 42.37 -13.03
N THR A 59 -37.09 42.80 -14.12
CA THR A 59 -36.63 43.94 -14.92
C THR A 59 -36.97 45.24 -14.18
N GLY A 60 -35.97 46.06 -13.86
CA GLY A 60 -36.17 47.34 -13.17
C GLY A 60 -34.85 48.06 -12.94
N GLY A 61 -34.36 48.75 -13.97
CA GLY A 61 -33.03 49.39 -13.98
C GLY A 61 -32.46 49.46 -15.39
N THR A 62 -32.58 50.63 -16.02
CA THR A 62 -32.14 50.91 -17.39
C THR A 62 -30.67 50.57 -17.65
N LEU A 63 -30.40 49.58 -18.51
CA LEU A 63 -29.17 49.61 -19.32
C LEU A 63 -29.40 50.54 -20.50
N ASN A 64 -28.78 51.72 -20.43
CA ASN A 64 -28.73 52.65 -21.54
C ASN A 64 -27.67 52.20 -22.56
N ARG A 65 -27.80 52.58 -23.84
CA ARG A 65 -26.73 52.38 -24.82
C ARG A 65 -25.58 53.35 -24.52
N SER A 66 -24.65 52.98 -23.65
CA SER A 66 -23.31 53.56 -23.69
C SER A 66 -22.47 52.79 -24.70
N VAL A 67 -22.00 53.51 -25.72
CA VAL A 67 -20.82 53.09 -26.47
C VAL A 67 -19.69 53.01 -25.44
N THR A 68 -19.19 51.81 -25.14
CA THR A 68 -17.85 51.67 -24.56
C THR A 68 -16.87 52.16 -25.60
N ARG A 69 -16.64 53.48 -25.59
CA ARG A 69 -15.50 54.08 -26.24
C ARG A 69 -14.29 53.26 -25.79
N ASN A 70 -13.44 52.89 -26.74
CA ASN A 70 -12.04 52.72 -26.42
C ASN A 70 -11.58 54.05 -25.83
N VAL A 71 -11.56 54.15 -24.51
CA VAL A 71 -10.64 55.08 -23.84
C VAL A 71 -9.28 54.40 -23.95
N THR A 72 -8.76 54.44 -25.17
CA THR A 72 -7.34 54.54 -25.40
C THR A 72 -6.88 55.71 -24.54
N LEU A 73 -6.32 55.42 -23.37
CA LEU A 73 -5.14 56.16 -22.98
C LEU A 73 -4.10 55.79 -24.02
N GLU A 74 -4.07 56.60 -25.08
CA GLU A 74 -3.11 56.50 -26.17
C GLU A 74 -1.72 56.26 -25.57
N PRO A 75 -0.86 55.43 -26.19
CA PRO A 75 0.56 55.54 -25.89
C PRO A 75 0.93 56.99 -26.16
N THR A 76 1.60 57.69 -25.22
CA THR A 76 1.92 59.12 -25.35
C THR A 76 2.54 59.35 -26.73
N ALA A 77 1.78 59.93 -27.66
CA ALA A 77 1.96 59.60 -29.07
C ALA A 77 3.41 59.81 -29.49
N LEU A 78 4.06 58.73 -29.93
CA LEU A 78 5.43 58.82 -30.44
C LEU A 78 5.37 59.67 -31.71
N GLN A 79 6.07 60.79 -31.67
CA GLN A 79 6.17 61.78 -32.73
C GLN A 79 7.59 61.71 -33.31
N VAL A 80 7.75 62.23 -34.52
CA VAL A 80 9.08 62.52 -35.05
C VAL A 80 9.75 63.57 -34.14
N ASP A 81 11.06 63.43 -33.95
CA ASP A 81 11.93 64.19 -33.05
C ASP A 81 11.76 63.93 -31.53
N ASP A 82 10.90 63.00 -31.11
CA ASP A 82 10.90 62.51 -29.72
C ASP A 82 12.26 61.90 -29.34
N GLN A 83 12.82 62.33 -28.20
CA GLN A 83 13.95 61.68 -27.54
C GLN A 83 13.42 60.60 -26.59
N CYS A 84 13.85 59.35 -26.80
CA CYS A 84 13.39 58.20 -26.01
C CYS A 84 14.55 57.34 -25.50
N GLU A 85 14.49 56.89 -24.25
CA GLU A 85 15.40 55.86 -23.72
C GLU A 85 14.90 54.46 -24.12
N ILE A 86 15.82 53.59 -24.53
CA ILE A 86 15.55 52.18 -24.81
C ILE A 86 15.43 51.40 -23.48
N LEU A 87 14.24 50.83 -23.21
CA LEU A 87 13.92 50.15 -21.95
C LEU A 87 14.42 48.69 -21.89
N SER A 88 14.55 48.03 -23.03
CA SER A 88 15.07 46.66 -23.15
C SER A 88 15.66 46.44 -24.54
N THR A 89 16.51 45.43 -24.74
CA THR A 89 17.28 45.25 -25.98
C THR A 89 16.38 45.20 -27.22
N VAL A 90 16.65 46.06 -28.20
CA VAL A 90 15.92 46.15 -29.48
C VAL A 90 16.83 45.92 -30.68
N THR A 91 16.39 45.08 -31.61
CA THR A 91 17.06 44.86 -32.90
C THR A 91 16.70 45.95 -33.90
N VAL A 92 17.70 46.68 -34.38
CA VAL A 92 17.60 47.67 -35.45
C VAL A 92 17.68 46.95 -36.80
N ARG A 93 16.72 47.21 -37.69
CA ARG A 93 16.65 46.62 -39.04
C ARG A 93 16.72 47.67 -40.15
N THR A 94 17.12 47.24 -41.34
CA THR A 94 17.21 48.10 -42.54
C THR A 94 15.85 48.62 -43.02
N GLY A 95 14.76 47.89 -42.79
CA GLY A 95 13.39 48.23 -43.24
C GLY A 95 12.29 48.05 -42.20
N GLU A 96 11.09 48.55 -42.51
CA GLU A 96 9.91 48.52 -41.63
C GLU A 96 9.35 47.09 -41.43
N SER A 97 9.66 46.13 -42.31
CA SER A 97 9.32 44.72 -42.10
C SER A 97 10.15 44.08 -40.98
N LEU A 98 9.60 43.05 -40.32
CA LEU A 98 10.36 42.21 -39.37
C LEU A 98 11.27 41.20 -40.10
N GLU A 99 11.11 41.06 -41.42
CA GLU A 99 11.91 40.18 -42.27
C GLU A 99 13.15 40.91 -42.85
N SER A 100 13.22 42.23 -42.74
CA SER A 100 14.35 43.04 -43.18
C SER A 100 15.63 42.76 -42.37
N GLU A 101 16.78 42.85 -43.03
CA GLU A 101 18.11 42.55 -42.46
C GLU A 101 18.40 43.28 -41.14
N CYS A 102 18.99 42.56 -40.18
CA CYS A 102 19.40 43.10 -38.88
C CYS A 102 20.71 43.90 -39.03
N ILE A 103 20.68 45.19 -38.67
CA ILE A 103 21.88 46.04 -38.64
C ILE A 103 22.66 45.79 -37.33
N LYS A 104 21.96 45.85 -36.19
CA LYS A 104 22.56 45.89 -34.85
C LYS A 104 21.53 45.66 -33.77
N ASP A 105 21.92 45.09 -32.63
CA ASP A 105 21.13 45.14 -31.40
C ASP A 105 21.58 46.31 -30.52
N LEU A 106 20.63 47.18 -30.15
CA LEU A 106 20.84 48.22 -29.13
C LEU A 106 20.35 47.69 -27.78
N LYS A 107 21.23 47.71 -26.77
CA LYS A 107 20.90 47.34 -25.38
C LYS A 107 20.02 48.43 -24.73
N ALA A 108 19.48 48.15 -23.55
CA ALA A 108 18.80 49.16 -22.73
C ALA A 108 19.75 50.28 -22.28
N GLY A 109 19.25 51.51 -22.15
CA GLY A 109 19.97 52.69 -21.65
C GLY A 109 20.38 53.79 -22.65
N PRO A 110 20.57 53.54 -23.96
CA PRO A 110 20.80 54.62 -24.93
C PRO A 110 19.53 55.45 -25.16
N ASN A 111 19.69 56.77 -25.16
CA ASN A 111 18.69 57.69 -25.69
C ASN A 111 18.78 57.70 -27.23
N VAL A 112 17.64 57.58 -27.90
CA VAL A 112 17.52 57.57 -29.36
C VAL A 112 16.44 58.56 -29.81
N GLN A 113 16.67 59.20 -30.96
CA GLN A 113 15.73 60.14 -31.57
C GLN A 113 14.84 59.39 -32.57
N ILE A 114 13.52 59.58 -32.49
CA ILE A 114 12.58 59.05 -33.49
C ILE A 114 12.66 59.91 -34.76
N LEU A 115 13.02 59.30 -35.89
CA LEU A 115 13.11 59.96 -37.20
C LEU A 115 11.84 59.77 -38.05
N GLU A 116 11.15 58.64 -37.87
CA GLU A 116 10.02 58.24 -38.72
C GLU A 116 9.12 57.26 -37.96
N LEU A 117 7.81 57.29 -38.26
CA LEU A 117 6.81 56.40 -37.69
C LEU A 117 6.36 55.42 -38.78
N GLY A 118 6.14 54.16 -38.41
CA GLY A 118 5.76 53.12 -39.37
C GLY A 118 4.39 53.36 -39.98
N GLN A 119 4.29 53.30 -41.31
CA GLN A 119 3.04 53.52 -42.03
C GLN A 119 2.20 52.23 -42.12
N GLU A 120 2.84 51.07 -42.14
CA GLU A 120 2.17 49.76 -42.13
C GLU A 120 1.95 49.24 -40.71
N SER A 121 2.77 49.67 -39.74
CA SER A 121 2.65 49.26 -38.35
C SER A 121 2.95 50.38 -37.35
N SER A 122 1.93 50.76 -36.57
CA SER A 122 2.05 51.71 -35.44
C SER A 122 2.93 51.21 -34.28
N ARG A 123 3.51 50.00 -34.39
CA ARG A 123 4.52 49.46 -33.47
C ARG A 123 5.94 49.48 -34.05
N ARG A 124 6.16 50.01 -35.26
CA ARG A 124 7.49 50.25 -35.83
C ARG A 124 7.81 51.74 -35.81
N VAL A 125 9.04 52.05 -35.43
CA VAL A 125 9.59 53.41 -35.47
C VAL A 125 11.03 53.34 -35.97
N LYS A 126 11.42 54.33 -36.75
CA LYS A 126 12.79 54.50 -37.25
C LYS A 126 13.52 55.44 -36.30
N ILE A 127 14.70 55.05 -35.85
CA ILE A 127 15.46 55.79 -34.85
C ILE A 127 16.86 56.15 -35.34
N SER A 128 17.43 57.18 -34.73
CA SER A 128 18.85 57.50 -34.74
C SER A 128 19.43 57.28 -33.35
N ALA A 129 20.48 56.48 -33.24
CA ALA A 129 21.21 56.25 -32.00
C ALA A 129 22.50 57.10 -31.91
N PRO A 130 23.02 57.39 -30.69
CA PRO A 130 24.17 58.30 -30.52
C PRO A 130 25.49 57.78 -31.10
N ASP A 131 25.56 56.49 -31.44
CA ASP A 131 26.69 55.83 -32.08
C ASP A 131 26.60 55.83 -33.62
N GLY A 132 25.65 56.58 -34.19
CA GLY A 132 25.40 56.68 -35.63
C GLY A 132 24.54 55.55 -36.21
N THR A 133 24.05 54.60 -35.40
CA THR A 133 23.16 53.54 -35.90
C THR A 133 21.78 54.12 -36.23
N VAL A 134 21.39 54.05 -37.51
CA VAL A 134 20.06 54.48 -37.99
C VAL A 134 19.32 53.28 -38.56
N GLY A 135 18.04 53.12 -38.18
CA GLY A 135 17.18 52.07 -38.74
C GLY A 135 15.90 51.84 -37.95
N TRP A 136 15.14 50.82 -38.33
CA TRP A 136 13.81 50.53 -37.81
C TRP A 136 13.82 49.55 -36.64
N ILE A 137 13.30 49.96 -35.48
CA ILE A 137 13.06 49.11 -34.31
C ILE A 137 11.55 48.86 -34.11
N SER A 138 11.20 48.04 -33.11
CA SER A 138 9.84 47.98 -32.58
C SER A 138 9.71 48.91 -31.37
N SER A 139 8.64 49.69 -31.29
CA SER A 139 8.35 50.57 -30.14
C SER A 139 7.65 49.86 -28.98
N ALA A 140 7.07 48.68 -29.21
CA ALA A 140 6.40 47.87 -28.19
C ALA A 140 6.52 46.36 -28.44
N THR A 141 6.38 45.55 -27.40
CA THR A 141 6.34 44.07 -27.48
C THR A 141 5.09 43.59 -28.22
N ALA A 142 5.03 42.29 -28.56
CA ALA A 142 3.81 41.67 -29.07
C ALA A 142 2.61 41.82 -28.10
N GLY A 143 2.87 41.81 -26.78
CA GLY A 143 1.88 42.07 -25.73
C GLY A 143 1.46 43.55 -25.59
N GLY A 144 2.15 44.49 -26.23
CA GLY A 144 1.86 45.92 -26.15
C GLY A 144 2.56 46.66 -25.01
N GLU A 145 3.59 46.06 -24.40
CA GLU A 145 4.46 46.73 -23.42
C GLU A 145 5.44 47.63 -24.17
N SER A 146 5.66 48.88 -23.72
CA SER A 146 6.56 49.79 -24.42
C SER A 146 8.01 49.33 -24.32
N LEU A 147 8.75 49.44 -25.43
CA LEU A 147 10.20 49.23 -25.52
C LEU A 147 10.97 50.55 -25.42
N LEU A 148 10.27 51.68 -25.48
CA LEU A 148 10.78 53.05 -25.42
C LEU A 148 10.05 53.84 -24.32
N CYS A 149 10.75 54.77 -23.66
CA CYS A 149 10.15 55.77 -22.78
C CYS A 149 10.62 57.17 -23.19
N LYS A 150 9.73 58.17 -23.25
CA LYS A 150 10.15 59.54 -23.58
C LYS A 150 11.04 60.09 -22.47
N CYS A 151 12.15 60.73 -22.81
CA CYS A 151 13.09 61.28 -21.83
C CYS A 151 12.47 62.37 -20.93
N SER A 152 11.34 62.96 -21.34
CA SER A 152 10.52 63.88 -20.55
C SER A 152 9.70 63.21 -19.44
N GLU A 153 9.35 61.92 -19.57
CA GLU A 153 8.58 61.15 -18.58
C GLU A 153 9.49 60.56 -17.48
N LEU A 154 10.76 60.30 -17.80
CA LEU A 154 11.78 59.74 -16.90
C LEU A 154 12.08 60.60 -15.65
N ALA A 155 11.83 61.90 -15.70
CA ALA A 155 12.05 62.82 -14.58
C ALA A 155 11.20 62.50 -13.33
N VAL A 156 10.14 61.71 -13.47
CA VAL A 156 9.25 61.31 -12.35
C VAL A 156 9.76 60.06 -11.61
N VAL A 157 10.61 59.25 -12.24
CA VAL A 157 10.95 57.89 -11.75
C VAL A 157 12.22 57.87 -10.88
N GLN A 158 13.17 58.78 -11.09
CA GLN A 158 14.51 58.71 -10.47
C GLN A 158 14.59 59.01 -8.96
N GLN A 159 13.47 59.23 -8.25
CA GLN A 159 13.47 59.57 -6.80
C GLN A 159 13.34 58.40 -5.81
N ARG A 160 13.30 57.14 -6.25
CA ARG A 160 13.44 55.96 -5.35
C ARG A 160 14.50 55.02 -5.89
N GLY A 161 15.73 55.15 -5.38
CA GLY A 161 16.92 54.63 -6.02
C GLY A 161 17.40 53.26 -5.56
N GLY A 162 18.35 52.73 -6.32
CA GLY A 162 19.61 52.20 -5.79
C GLY A 162 19.55 50.98 -4.86
N GLY A 163 19.61 49.78 -5.44
CA GLY A 163 19.86 48.56 -4.68
C GLY A 163 20.08 47.34 -5.60
N GLY A 164 21.34 46.92 -5.75
CA GLY A 164 21.65 45.65 -6.41
C GLY A 164 21.24 44.48 -5.52
N GLY A 165 20.43 43.55 -6.01
CA GLY A 165 19.97 42.43 -5.18
C GLY A 165 19.09 41.40 -5.89
N LEU A 166 19.44 40.13 -5.66
CA LEU A 166 18.72 38.85 -5.78
C LEU A 166 17.93 38.48 -7.05
N PHE A 167 17.26 39.44 -7.69
CA PHE A 167 16.33 39.20 -8.79
C PHE A 167 16.94 39.62 -10.13
N GLY A 168 16.83 38.74 -11.14
CA GLY A 168 17.41 38.95 -12.47
C GLY A 168 16.60 39.90 -13.37
N VAL A 169 16.65 39.67 -14.68
CA VAL A 169 16.02 40.54 -15.72
C VAL A 169 14.49 40.34 -15.81
N SER A 170 13.82 40.21 -14.66
CA SER A 170 12.37 40.16 -14.54
C SER A 170 11.75 41.56 -14.64
N SER A 171 10.55 41.67 -15.22
CA SER A 171 9.75 42.90 -15.19
C SER A 171 9.65 43.46 -13.76
N GLU A 172 9.79 44.78 -13.62
CA GLU A 172 9.72 45.48 -12.33
C GLU A 172 8.44 45.15 -11.56
N LYS A 173 7.32 44.98 -12.27
CA LYS A 173 6.03 44.56 -11.72
C LYS A 173 6.07 43.17 -11.06
N ILE A 174 6.84 42.23 -11.62
CA ILE A 174 7.08 40.90 -11.01
C ILE A 174 7.96 41.08 -9.77
N LYS A 175 9.04 41.87 -9.88
CA LYS A 175 9.95 42.15 -8.77
C LYS A 175 9.20 42.75 -7.56
N SER A 176 8.34 43.75 -7.76
CA SER A 176 7.50 44.33 -6.69
C SER A 176 6.51 43.33 -6.09
N MET A 177 5.87 42.49 -6.92
CA MET A 177 4.92 41.47 -6.43
C MET A 177 5.61 40.41 -5.56
N LEU A 178 6.77 39.90 -5.99
CA LEU A 178 7.54 38.91 -5.24
C LEU A 178 8.19 39.51 -3.99
N GLU A 179 8.64 40.77 -4.07
CA GLU A 179 9.20 41.48 -2.91
C GLU A 179 8.14 41.77 -1.84
N ALA A 180 6.91 42.15 -2.20
CA ALA A 180 5.80 42.29 -1.25
C ALA A 180 5.45 40.94 -0.57
N ALA A 181 5.39 39.86 -1.36
CA ALA A 181 5.18 38.51 -0.84
C ALA A 181 6.32 38.01 0.07
N ARG A 182 7.55 38.51 -0.14
CA ARG A 182 8.73 38.22 0.69
C ARG A 182 8.79 39.07 1.96
N SER A 183 8.40 40.35 1.89
CA SER A 183 8.47 41.30 3.00
C SER A 183 7.34 41.14 4.02
N GLY A 184 6.21 40.54 3.62
CA GLY A 184 5.00 40.45 4.43
C GLY A 184 4.01 41.60 4.19
N ASP A 185 4.26 42.45 3.20
CA ASP A 185 3.41 43.59 2.86
C ASP A 185 2.17 43.16 2.05
N LEU A 186 1.14 42.74 2.79
CA LEU A 186 -0.15 42.30 2.22
C LEU A 186 -0.86 43.45 1.50
N ASP A 187 -0.81 44.68 2.03
CA ASP A 187 -1.50 45.83 1.43
C ASP A 187 -0.87 46.23 0.09
N ALA A 188 0.47 46.23 -0.01
CA ALA A 188 1.15 46.41 -1.28
C ALA A 188 0.85 45.26 -2.27
N LEU A 189 0.78 44.01 -1.80
CA LEU A 189 0.42 42.88 -2.66
C LEU A 189 -1.03 43.00 -3.18
N ILE A 190 -1.99 43.34 -2.32
CA ILE A 190 -3.39 43.61 -2.69
C ILE A 190 -3.46 44.75 -3.71
N ALA A 191 -2.76 45.87 -3.47
CA ALA A 191 -2.71 46.99 -4.40
C ALA A 191 -2.14 46.57 -5.77
N ILE A 192 -1.04 45.80 -5.79
CA ILE A 192 -0.41 45.27 -7.00
C ILE A 192 -1.34 44.31 -7.77
N VAL A 193 -2.08 43.44 -7.06
CA VAL A 193 -2.93 42.39 -7.65
C VAL A 193 -4.30 42.91 -8.10
N GLU A 194 -4.90 43.85 -7.37
CA GLU A 194 -6.29 44.25 -7.58
C GLU A 194 -6.45 45.51 -8.44
N GLY A 195 -5.47 46.42 -8.42
CA GLY A 195 -5.37 47.56 -9.35
C GLY A 195 -5.13 48.95 -8.71
N GLY A 196 -4.34 49.05 -7.64
CA GLY A 196 -4.01 50.32 -6.98
C GLY A 196 -3.11 51.22 -7.85
N SER A 197 -3.74 52.23 -8.46
CA SER A 197 -3.22 53.42 -9.20
C SER A 197 -2.14 53.26 -10.28
N ASN A 198 -1.14 52.40 -10.11
CA ASN A 198 0.12 52.43 -10.87
C ASN A 198 0.22 51.36 -11.97
N PHE A 199 -0.70 50.38 -12.03
CA PHE A 199 -0.60 49.24 -12.93
C PHE A 199 -1.86 49.05 -13.79
N ARG A 200 -1.75 49.23 -15.12
CA ARG A 200 -2.89 49.13 -16.08
C ARG A 200 -3.48 47.72 -16.25
N THR A 201 -2.85 46.67 -15.73
CA THR A 201 -3.29 45.27 -15.84
C THR A 201 -3.06 44.52 -14.53
N ARG A 202 -3.85 43.51 -14.21
CA ARG A 202 -3.59 42.65 -13.05
C ARG A 202 -2.40 41.71 -13.33
N PRO A 203 -1.39 41.62 -12.45
CA PRO A 203 -0.35 40.60 -12.55
C PRO A 203 -0.93 39.23 -12.25
N ASN A 204 -0.31 38.19 -12.82
CA ASN A 204 -0.64 36.80 -12.51
C ASN A 204 0.23 36.34 -11.34
N LEU A 205 -0.39 35.90 -10.24
CA LEU A 205 0.29 35.44 -9.02
C LEU A 205 1.25 34.25 -9.24
N ASN A 206 1.09 33.53 -10.36
CA ASN A 206 1.96 32.43 -10.79
C ASN A 206 3.18 32.88 -11.62
N LEU A 207 3.41 34.20 -11.75
CA LEU A 207 4.65 34.70 -12.33
C LEU A 207 5.81 34.44 -11.37
N THR A 208 6.96 34.11 -11.95
CA THR A 208 8.15 33.66 -11.22
C THR A 208 9.33 34.59 -11.44
N ASP A 209 10.31 34.54 -10.54
CA ASP A 209 11.63 35.09 -10.78
C ASP A 209 12.48 34.17 -11.69
N ALA A 210 13.78 34.49 -11.82
CA ALA A 210 14.76 33.70 -12.55
C ALA A 210 15.10 32.34 -11.89
N ARG A 211 14.52 32.05 -10.73
CA ARG A 211 14.66 30.81 -9.96
C ARG A 211 13.35 30.02 -9.87
N SER A 212 12.39 30.31 -10.76
CA SER A 212 11.04 29.74 -10.79
C SER A 212 10.18 30.02 -9.54
N LYS A 213 10.50 31.02 -8.72
CA LYS A 213 9.82 31.27 -7.43
C LYS A 213 8.62 32.18 -7.58
N THR A 214 7.45 31.65 -7.23
CA THR A 214 6.17 32.37 -7.19
C THR A 214 6.02 33.21 -5.92
N ALA A 215 5.02 34.09 -5.89
CA ALA A 215 4.65 34.83 -4.68
C ALA A 215 4.29 33.88 -3.52
N LEU A 216 3.64 32.74 -3.80
CA LEU A 216 3.29 31.73 -2.80
C LEU A 216 4.54 31.09 -2.17
N ILE A 217 5.54 30.75 -2.99
CA ILE A 217 6.82 30.19 -2.53
C ILE A 217 7.54 31.18 -1.59
N TYR A 218 7.54 32.47 -1.92
CA TYR A 218 8.12 33.50 -1.04
C TYR A 218 7.32 33.68 0.25
N ALA A 219 5.99 33.74 0.18
CA ALA A 219 5.15 33.94 1.36
C ALA A 219 5.30 32.78 2.36
N ALA A 220 5.24 31.52 1.89
CA ALA A 220 5.44 30.33 2.71
C ALA A 220 6.88 30.22 3.25
N GLY A 221 7.88 30.51 2.40
CA GLY A 221 9.30 30.45 2.78
C GLY A 221 9.79 31.53 3.74
N PHE A 222 8.96 32.55 4.02
CA PHE A 222 9.26 33.64 4.94
C PHE A 222 8.25 33.75 6.12
N GLY A 223 7.25 32.86 6.20
CA GLY A 223 6.28 32.83 7.31
C GLY A 223 5.13 33.83 7.20
N ASN A 224 4.86 34.38 6.01
CA ASN A 224 3.89 35.46 5.79
C ASN A 224 2.45 34.93 5.69
N LYS A 225 1.90 34.37 6.78
CA LYS A 225 0.61 33.64 6.83
C LYS A 225 -0.53 34.37 6.11
N ASN A 226 -0.75 35.64 6.42
CA ASN A 226 -1.85 36.43 5.84
C ASN A 226 -1.74 36.57 4.30
N ILE A 227 -0.51 36.56 3.76
CA ILE A 227 -0.27 36.55 2.32
C ILE A 227 -0.52 35.14 1.74
N VAL A 228 -0.10 34.07 2.44
CA VAL A 228 -0.41 32.70 2.04
C VAL A 228 -1.93 32.53 1.94
N GLU A 229 -2.68 32.91 2.98
CA GLU A 229 -4.14 32.84 3.02
C GLU A 229 -4.81 33.61 1.86
N TYR A 230 -4.40 34.86 1.62
CA TYR A 230 -4.90 35.67 0.51
C TYR A 230 -4.58 35.10 -0.88
N ILE A 231 -3.38 34.56 -1.07
CA ILE A 231 -2.96 33.95 -2.34
C ILE A 231 -3.68 32.60 -2.55
N VAL A 232 -3.75 31.75 -1.53
CA VAL A 232 -4.33 30.40 -1.62
C VAL A 232 -5.84 30.44 -1.81
N GLY A 233 -6.53 31.44 -1.26
CA GLY A 233 -7.97 31.66 -1.49
C GLY A 233 -8.36 32.03 -2.94
N ARG A 234 -7.40 32.19 -3.85
CA ARG A 234 -7.61 32.60 -5.25
C ARG A 234 -7.54 31.41 -6.22
N ARG A 235 -8.63 31.17 -6.95
CA ARG A 235 -8.78 30.04 -7.90
C ARG A 235 -7.77 30.02 -9.04
N GLU A 236 -7.12 31.15 -9.34
CA GLU A 236 -6.09 31.24 -10.37
C GLU A 236 -4.71 30.70 -9.95
N VAL A 237 -4.50 30.32 -8.68
CA VAL A 237 -3.15 30.00 -8.14
C VAL A 237 -2.79 28.52 -8.24
N LYS A 238 -1.54 28.25 -8.63
CA LYS A 238 -0.88 26.94 -8.59
C LYS A 238 -0.21 26.74 -7.23
N ILE A 239 -0.90 26.02 -6.34
CA ILE A 239 -0.38 25.61 -5.02
C ILE A 239 0.90 24.78 -5.18
N ASN A 240 0.88 23.81 -6.10
CA ASN A 240 2.01 22.98 -6.49
C ASN A 240 2.81 23.58 -7.66
N ALA A 241 3.22 24.84 -7.50
CA ALA A 241 4.29 25.42 -8.31
C ALA A 241 5.63 25.13 -7.63
N GLU A 242 6.65 24.78 -8.42
CA GLU A 242 7.98 24.37 -7.98
C GLU A 242 9.07 25.38 -8.39
N ASP A 243 10.14 25.45 -7.60
CA ASP A 243 11.30 26.30 -7.87
C ASP A 243 12.39 25.64 -8.76
N ASP A 244 13.49 26.35 -8.97
CA ASP A 244 14.70 25.89 -9.70
C ASP A 244 15.36 24.62 -9.12
N THR A 245 14.91 24.17 -7.94
CA THR A 245 15.36 22.97 -7.23
C THR A 245 14.20 21.98 -6.95
N GLN A 246 13.11 22.07 -7.72
CA GLN A 246 11.87 21.26 -7.61
C GLN A 246 11.12 21.44 -6.28
N LYS A 247 11.36 22.52 -5.53
CA LYS A 247 10.72 22.76 -4.23
C LYS A 247 9.41 23.52 -4.40
N ASN A 248 8.31 22.90 -3.98
CA ASN A 248 7.01 23.56 -3.89
C ASN A 248 6.90 24.46 -2.63
N ALA A 249 5.77 25.16 -2.47
CA ALA A 249 5.53 26.04 -1.31
C ALA A 249 5.63 25.30 0.04
N LEU A 250 5.25 24.02 0.11
CA LEU A 250 5.28 23.21 1.33
C LEU A 250 6.73 22.93 1.79
N HIS A 251 7.64 22.61 0.86
CA HIS A 251 9.07 22.48 1.15
C HIS A 251 9.67 23.78 1.72
N HIS A 252 9.18 24.94 1.26
CA HIS A 252 9.66 26.23 1.74
C HIS A 252 9.08 26.60 3.10
N ALA A 253 7.81 26.27 3.39
CA ALA A 253 7.24 26.37 4.73
C ALA A 253 8.04 25.54 5.75
N CYS A 254 8.42 24.32 5.37
CA CYS A 254 9.21 23.40 6.20
C CYS A 254 10.71 23.74 6.28
N ARG A 255 11.18 24.84 5.68
CA ARG A 255 12.59 25.24 5.67
C ARG A 255 12.83 26.49 6.54
N ARG A 256 13.46 26.28 7.69
CA ARG A 256 13.79 27.31 8.68
C ARG A 256 14.58 28.49 8.08
N ALA A 257 14.02 29.69 8.18
CA ALA A 257 14.73 30.93 7.85
C ALA A 257 15.83 31.18 8.90
N ARG A 258 17.11 31.12 8.48
CA ARG A 258 18.30 31.14 9.36
C ARG A 258 18.52 32.42 10.22
N ASN A 259 17.58 33.37 10.28
CA ASN A 259 17.84 34.69 10.84
C ASN A 259 16.65 35.33 11.59
N ARG A 260 16.24 34.75 12.73
CA ARG A 260 15.55 35.40 13.86
C ARG A 260 15.62 34.51 15.11
N ARG A 261 15.59 35.11 16.31
CA ARG A 261 15.56 34.43 17.62
C ARG A 261 14.15 34.53 18.23
N CYS A 262 13.18 33.85 17.61
CA CYS A 262 11.77 33.84 18.04
C CYS A 262 11.24 32.41 18.07
N THR A 263 10.51 32.03 19.11
CA THR A 263 9.75 30.77 19.21
C THR A 263 8.39 30.84 18.49
N GLU A 264 7.89 32.05 18.25
CA GLU A 264 6.59 32.38 17.61
C GLU A 264 6.47 31.87 16.15
N PHE A 265 7.60 31.55 15.51
CA PHE A 265 7.63 31.11 14.12
C PHE A 265 7.12 29.66 13.93
N ASN A 266 7.19 28.82 14.96
CA ASN A 266 6.86 27.40 14.86
C ASN A 266 5.34 27.18 14.75
N GLU A 267 4.54 27.94 15.49
CA GLU A 267 3.08 27.97 15.34
C GLU A 267 2.69 28.53 13.97
N THR A 268 3.26 29.68 13.59
CA THR A 268 2.99 30.37 12.31
C THR A 268 3.29 29.50 11.09
N GLN A 269 4.40 28.75 11.08
CA GLN A 269 4.69 27.81 9.98
C GLN A 269 3.80 26.56 10.03
N SER A 270 3.37 26.09 11.22
CA SER A 270 2.40 24.99 11.30
C SER A 270 1.04 25.37 10.71
N ASP A 271 0.59 26.61 10.92
CA ASP A 271 -0.62 27.16 10.30
C ASP A 271 -0.50 27.30 8.78
N ILE A 272 0.68 27.69 8.28
CA ILE A 272 0.96 27.78 6.84
C ILE A 272 0.97 26.40 6.18
N VAL A 273 1.50 25.39 6.86
CA VAL A 273 1.44 23.98 6.43
C VAL A 273 0.00 23.49 6.38
N ASP A 274 -0.79 23.72 7.44
CA ASP A 274 -2.22 23.39 7.46
C ASP A 274 -2.98 24.07 6.30
N LEU A 275 -2.78 25.38 6.08
CA LEU A 275 -3.41 26.13 4.98
C LEU A 275 -3.04 25.61 3.58
N LEU A 276 -1.79 25.22 3.37
CA LEU A 276 -1.32 24.65 2.10
C LEU A 276 -1.92 23.25 1.87
N LEU A 277 -1.93 22.39 2.88
CA LEU A 277 -2.47 21.03 2.79
C LEU A 277 -3.99 21.02 2.56
N GLN A 278 -4.74 21.88 3.27
CA GLN A 278 -6.18 22.08 3.06
C GLN A 278 -6.54 22.50 1.62
N ASN A 279 -5.58 23.06 0.88
CA ASN A 279 -5.75 23.50 -0.51
C ASN A 279 -4.98 22.60 -1.50
N ALA A 280 -4.82 21.32 -1.16
CA ALA A 280 -4.23 20.27 -2.00
C ALA A 280 -2.77 20.53 -2.42
N ALA A 281 -1.95 21.07 -1.50
CA ALA A 281 -0.50 20.95 -1.62
C ALA A 281 -0.08 19.46 -1.61
N GLN A 282 0.85 19.09 -2.49
CA GLN A 282 1.41 17.75 -2.56
C GLN A 282 2.35 17.52 -1.37
N LEU A 283 1.91 16.68 -0.45
CA LEU A 283 2.61 16.27 0.76
C LEU A 283 3.93 15.54 0.44
N GLU A 284 3.83 14.52 -0.42
CA GLU A 284 4.94 13.67 -0.88
C GLU A 284 5.61 14.18 -2.16
N ALA A 285 5.52 15.48 -2.44
CA ALA A 285 6.40 16.10 -3.42
C ALA A 285 7.86 15.98 -2.95
N ARG A 286 8.79 15.84 -3.89
CA ARG A 286 10.22 15.70 -3.65
C ARG A 286 10.99 16.82 -4.35
N ASP A 287 12.07 17.27 -3.73
CA ASP A 287 13.01 18.20 -4.37
C ASP A 287 13.99 17.48 -5.33
N TYR A 288 14.90 18.25 -5.93
CA TYR A 288 15.98 17.76 -6.80
C TYR A 288 16.94 16.72 -6.16
N ASN A 289 16.96 16.59 -4.83
CA ASN A 289 17.69 15.57 -4.08
C ASN A 289 16.79 14.39 -3.68
N GLY A 290 15.50 14.39 -4.04
CA GLY A 290 14.53 13.37 -3.65
C GLY A 290 13.91 13.60 -2.26
N ALA A 291 14.24 14.70 -1.58
CA ALA A 291 13.87 14.94 -0.20
C ALA A 291 12.47 15.60 -0.08
N THR A 292 11.65 15.09 0.85
CA THR A 292 10.26 15.56 1.06
C THR A 292 10.15 16.68 2.10
N ALA A 293 9.00 17.34 2.16
CA ALA A 293 8.70 18.34 3.19
C ALA A 293 8.90 17.83 4.63
N LEU A 294 8.60 16.55 4.88
CA LEU A 294 8.81 15.89 6.18
C LEU A 294 10.29 15.79 6.56
N MET A 295 11.19 15.50 5.61
CA MET A 295 12.64 15.49 5.84
C MET A 295 13.16 16.89 6.18
N PHE A 296 12.68 17.94 5.50
CA PHE A 296 13.05 19.32 5.82
C PHE A 296 12.57 19.73 7.22
N ALA A 297 11.37 19.34 7.64
CA ALA A 297 10.86 19.62 8.98
C ALA A 297 11.64 18.84 10.07
N ALA A 298 11.92 17.54 9.84
CA ALA A 298 12.69 16.69 10.74
C ALA A 298 14.14 17.19 10.92
N GLY A 299 14.82 17.53 9.81
CA GLY A 299 16.19 18.05 9.82
C GLY A 299 16.33 19.46 10.41
N ASN A 300 15.27 20.27 10.43
CA ASN A 300 15.24 21.56 11.12
C ASN A 300 14.87 21.46 12.62
N GLY A 301 14.32 20.32 13.05
CA GLY A 301 13.88 20.07 14.42
C GLY A 301 12.50 20.64 14.78
N ASP A 302 11.67 20.98 13.79
CA ASP A 302 10.41 21.72 14.00
C ASP A 302 9.24 20.77 14.34
N GLU A 303 9.17 20.35 15.61
CA GLU A 303 8.25 19.32 16.12
C GLU A 303 6.77 19.55 15.74
N LEU A 304 6.27 20.78 15.88
CA LEU A 304 4.88 21.11 15.53
C LEU A 304 4.60 20.88 14.05
N VAL A 305 5.53 21.22 13.16
CA VAL A 305 5.38 21.04 11.71
C VAL A 305 5.41 19.55 11.36
N VAL A 306 6.32 18.78 11.97
CA VAL A 306 6.33 17.31 11.80
C VAL A 306 5.01 16.70 12.27
N ARG A 307 4.49 17.11 13.43
CA ARG A 307 3.16 16.64 13.91
C ARG A 307 2.03 16.97 12.93
N ARG A 308 2.05 18.14 12.25
CA ARG A 308 1.05 18.45 11.20
C ARG A 308 1.19 17.56 9.96
N LEU A 309 2.41 17.35 9.48
CA LEU A 309 2.67 16.49 8.32
C LEU A 309 2.28 15.03 8.61
N LEU A 310 2.62 14.49 9.79
CA LEU A 310 2.21 13.15 10.22
C LEU A 310 0.68 13.03 10.38
N ALA A 311 0.01 14.06 10.90
CA ALA A 311 -1.45 14.11 10.97
C ALA A 311 -2.13 14.25 9.59
N ALA A 312 -1.37 14.55 8.54
CA ALA A 312 -1.80 14.52 7.15
C ALA A 312 -1.35 13.23 6.41
N GLU A 313 -0.94 12.19 7.14
CA GLU A 313 -0.50 10.88 6.64
C GLU A 313 0.84 10.91 5.84
N ALA A 314 1.76 11.82 6.20
CA ALA A 314 3.09 11.89 5.58
C ALA A 314 3.92 10.62 5.83
N ASN A 315 4.59 10.12 4.79
CA ASN A 315 5.28 8.84 4.82
C ASN A 315 6.68 8.96 5.46
N VAL A 316 6.79 8.50 6.71
CA VAL A 316 8.02 8.48 7.53
C VAL A 316 9.16 7.63 6.96
N ASN A 317 8.90 6.75 5.99
CA ASN A 317 9.87 5.81 5.44
C ASN A 317 10.33 6.16 4.01
N VAL A 318 9.91 7.30 3.45
CA VAL A 318 10.48 7.82 2.19
C VAL A 318 11.98 8.07 2.36
N ARG A 319 12.74 7.92 1.28
CA ARG A 319 14.18 8.21 1.23
C ARG A 319 14.53 9.21 0.13
N ASP A 320 15.51 10.06 0.41
CA ASP A 320 16.15 10.92 -0.58
C ASP A 320 17.09 10.11 -1.49
N PHE A 321 17.69 10.75 -2.50
CA PHE A 321 18.58 10.08 -3.47
C PHE A 321 19.96 9.71 -2.89
N GLU A 322 20.28 10.14 -1.67
CA GLU A 322 21.45 9.66 -0.91
C GLU A 322 21.09 8.45 -0.02
N GLY A 323 19.80 8.19 0.19
CA GLY A 323 19.25 7.06 0.94
C GLY A 323 18.74 7.41 2.33
N HIS A 324 18.76 8.68 2.73
CA HIS A 324 18.36 9.13 4.06
C HIS A 324 16.83 9.23 4.21
N SER A 325 16.31 8.69 5.31
CA SER A 325 14.91 8.85 5.72
C SER A 325 14.69 10.08 6.60
N PRO A 326 13.43 10.53 6.83
CA PRO A 326 13.11 11.51 7.86
C PRO A 326 13.74 11.22 9.24
N LEU A 327 13.88 9.95 9.61
CA LEU A 327 14.49 9.53 10.87
C LEU A 327 16.02 9.73 10.88
N ASP A 328 16.67 9.59 9.72
CA ASP A 328 18.11 9.90 9.55
C ASP A 328 18.34 11.42 9.56
N TYR A 329 17.47 12.20 8.93
CA TYR A 329 17.43 13.67 9.06
C TYR A 329 17.24 14.11 10.53
N ALA A 330 16.38 13.42 11.29
CA ALA A 330 16.22 13.60 12.73
C ALA A 330 17.43 13.11 13.56
N HIS A 331 18.26 12.22 13.01
CA HIS A 331 19.55 11.86 13.57
C HIS A 331 20.56 13.00 13.39
N MET A 332 20.67 13.54 12.18
CA MET A 332 21.59 14.64 11.86
C MET A 332 21.27 15.92 12.65
N CYS A 333 20.01 16.19 13.00
CA CYS A 333 19.62 17.33 13.83
C CYS A 333 19.79 17.10 15.35
N ASN A 334 20.13 15.88 15.76
CA ASN A 334 20.33 15.44 17.15
C ASN A 334 19.17 15.80 18.10
N CYS A 335 17.92 15.56 17.69
CA CYS A 335 16.73 15.83 18.48
C CYS A 335 16.03 14.53 18.94
N PRO A 336 16.18 14.11 20.22
CA PRO A 336 15.58 12.86 20.71
C PRO A 336 14.04 12.83 20.65
N ALA A 337 13.37 13.96 20.87
CA ALA A 337 11.92 14.07 20.75
C ALA A 337 11.45 13.85 19.30
N MET A 338 12.19 14.38 18.31
CA MET A 338 11.90 14.15 16.90
C MET A 338 12.10 12.68 16.51
N LYS A 339 13.17 12.04 16.99
CA LYS A 339 13.40 10.59 16.81
C LYS A 339 12.24 9.77 17.37
N ALA A 340 11.79 10.07 18.60
CA ALA A 340 10.68 9.38 19.24
C ALA A 340 9.39 9.48 18.42
N LEU A 341 9.02 10.67 17.93
CA LEU A 341 7.80 10.86 17.15
C LEU A 341 7.81 10.17 15.79
N LEU A 342 8.96 10.14 15.12
CA LEU A 342 9.09 9.42 13.84
C LEU A 342 9.09 7.89 14.05
N LEU A 343 9.60 7.40 15.18
CA LEU A 343 9.51 5.99 15.57
C LEU A 343 8.07 5.60 15.96
N GLU A 344 7.37 6.42 16.75
CA GLU A 344 5.96 6.24 17.11
C GLU A 344 5.04 6.22 15.87
N ALA A 345 5.41 6.98 14.83
CA ALA A 345 4.73 6.98 13.52
C ALA A 345 5.20 5.87 12.54
N GLY A 346 6.06 4.93 12.98
CA GLY A 346 6.44 3.75 12.19
C GLY A 346 7.71 3.88 11.33
N GLY A 347 8.60 4.84 11.64
CA GLY A 347 9.87 5.04 10.94
C GLY A 347 10.90 3.92 11.21
N ILE A 348 11.53 3.41 10.17
CA ILE A 348 12.47 2.28 10.23
C ILE A 348 13.92 2.78 10.20
N ALA A 349 14.63 2.62 11.32
CA ALA A 349 16.04 3.01 11.43
C ALA A 349 16.98 2.10 10.59
N ILE A 350 17.99 2.69 9.97
CA ILE A 350 19.06 1.95 9.28
C ILE A 350 20.15 1.60 10.29
N ALA A 351 20.47 0.32 10.44
CA ALA A 351 21.54 -0.14 11.32
C ALA A 351 22.92 0.23 10.75
N SER A 352 23.50 1.34 11.23
CA SER A 352 24.90 1.70 10.98
C SER A 352 25.84 0.79 11.78
N LYS A 353 27.09 0.62 11.32
CA LYS A 353 28.04 -0.36 11.88
C LYS A 353 28.67 0.03 13.23
N GLU A 354 28.25 1.13 13.87
CA GLU A 354 28.93 1.68 15.06
C GLU A 354 28.14 1.55 16.37
N GLU A 355 26.82 1.34 16.35
CA GLU A 355 26.02 1.22 17.60
C GLU A 355 26.02 -0.18 18.24
N SER A 356 26.62 -1.20 17.60
CA SER A 356 26.68 -2.58 18.10
C SER A 356 27.59 -2.80 19.33
N ALA A 357 28.04 -1.72 19.99
CA ALA A 357 28.90 -1.74 21.17
C ALA A 357 28.28 -1.09 22.42
N ALA A 358 27.07 -0.51 22.33
CA ALA A 358 26.54 0.42 23.35
C ALA A 358 25.19 0.00 24.00
N LEU A 359 24.78 -1.27 23.91
CA LEU A 359 23.51 -1.75 24.47
C LEU A 359 23.61 -3.11 25.20
N ALA A 360 24.55 -3.20 26.15
CA ALA A 360 24.58 -4.28 27.14
C ALA A 360 23.65 -3.96 28.32
N VAL A 361 22.69 -4.84 28.59
CA VAL A 361 21.59 -4.64 29.55
C VAL A 361 22.03 -4.89 31.01
N PRO A 362 21.51 -4.09 31.97
CA PRO A 362 21.13 -4.62 33.29
C PRO A 362 19.61 -4.58 33.50
N SER A 363 19.02 -5.75 33.74
CA SER A 363 17.58 -5.92 33.98
C SER A 363 17.14 -5.33 35.34
N GLN A 364 16.03 -4.59 35.38
CA GLN A 364 15.33 -4.26 36.63
C GLN A 364 13.92 -4.88 36.71
N GLN A 365 13.87 -6.13 37.18
CA GLN A 365 12.78 -6.57 38.05
C GLN A 365 13.31 -6.60 39.49
N GLY A 366 12.70 -5.85 40.42
CA GLY A 366 13.31 -5.73 41.75
C GLY A 366 12.56 -5.00 42.86
N ARG A 367 11.30 -4.53 42.67
CA ARG A 367 10.53 -3.86 43.75
C ARG A 367 9.05 -4.26 43.83
N ARG A 368 8.79 -5.42 44.45
CA ARG A 368 7.53 -5.71 45.17
C ARG A 368 7.79 -6.40 46.52
N LYS A 369 8.39 -5.65 47.46
CA LYS A 369 8.33 -5.91 48.91
C LYS A 369 8.25 -4.56 49.64
N ALA A 370 7.03 -4.15 50.01
CA ALA A 370 6.75 -2.96 50.82
C ALA A 370 5.32 -3.03 51.40
N SER A 371 5.04 -4.05 52.21
CA SER A 371 3.79 -4.16 52.96
C SER A 371 3.91 -3.38 54.29
N LEU A 372 2.80 -2.80 54.77
CA LEU A 372 2.59 -2.21 56.10
C LEU A 372 3.50 -1.03 56.52
N LYS A 373 2.94 0.19 56.49
CA LYS A 373 2.71 1.11 57.64
C LYS A 373 2.34 2.52 57.11
N ALA A 374 1.46 3.30 57.73
CA ALA A 374 0.55 3.04 58.86
C ALA A 374 -0.61 4.06 58.88
N ALA A 375 -1.78 3.65 59.38
CA ALA A 375 -2.78 4.50 60.03
C ALA A 375 -3.83 3.62 60.76
N GLY A 376 -4.41 4.08 61.86
CA GLY A 376 -5.60 3.46 62.49
C GLY A 376 -5.32 2.31 63.46
N GLY A 377 -4.75 2.60 64.63
CA GLY A 377 -4.70 1.65 65.75
C GLY A 377 -4.67 2.37 67.10
N ALA A 378 -5.65 2.09 67.96
CA ALA A 378 -5.72 2.61 69.33
C ALA A 378 -6.71 1.77 70.19
N LEU A 379 -6.19 0.84 71.01
CA LEU A 379 -6.71 0.52 72.36
C LEU A 379 -5.86 -0.55 73.08
N LEU A 380 -5.54 -0.24 74.34
CA LEU A 380 -4.72 -0.92 75.36
C LEU A 380 -5.55 -0.84 76.68
N ASP A 381 -5.41 -1.62 77.75
CA ASP A 381 -4.59 -2.77 78.20
C ASP A 381 -5.26 -3.35 79.49
N MET A 382 -4.82 -4.32 80.33
CA MET A 382 -3.62 -5.16 80.50
C MET A 382 -3.93 -6.33 81.49
N PHE A 383 -3.35 -7.53 81.33
CA PHE A 383 -3.20 -8.62 82.35
C PHE A 383 -4.50 -9.24 82.96
N ALA A 384 -4.49 -10.36 83.73
CA ALA A 384 -3.43 -11.17 84.36
C ALA A 384 -3.64 -12.71 84.19
N ALA A 385 -2.97 -13.57 85.00
CA ALA A 385 -2.77 -15.01 84.74
C ALA A 385 -2.85 -15.93 86.00
N ALA A 386 -2.66 -17.25 85.78
CA ALA A 386 -2.18 -18.33 86.69
C ALA A 386 -3.15 -19.49 87.13
N ASP A 387 -2.77 -20.71 86.73
CA ASP A 387 -2.53 -21.96 87.49
C ASP A 387 -3.59 -22.74 88.34
N ASP A 388 -3.88 -23.96 87.85
CA ASP A 388 -3.67 -25.32 88.42
C ASP A 388 -4.48 -26.01 89.57
N GLN A 389 -4.83 -27.29 89.27
CA GLN A 389 -5.02 -28.54 90.05
C GLN A 389 -5.37 -28.66 91.58
N ALA A 390 -6.52 -29.32 91.87
CA ALA A 390 -6.70 -30.55 92.72
C ALA A 390 -6.42 -30.54 94.28
N PRO A 391 -6.64 -31.64 95.07
CA PRO A 391 -7.88 -32.43 95.35
C PRO A 391 -8.14 -32.89 96.85
N VAL A 392 -9.25 -33.65 97.09
CA VAL A 392 -9.64 -34.62 98.19
C VAL A 392 -9.80 -34.29 99.73
N THR A 393 -11.03 -34.52 100.25
CA THR A 393 -11.54 -35.19 101.51
C THR A 393 -10.94 -35.04 102.93
N VAL A 394 -11.78 -35.14 104.01
CA VAL A 394 -11.76 -36.17 105.12
C VAL A 394 -12.66 -35.86 106.38
N LEU A 395 -13.49 -36.84 106.84
CA LEU A 395 -14.11 -37.13 108.18
C LEU A 395 -15.03 -36.09 108.94
N ASP A 396 -15.87 -36.41 109.97
CA ASP A 396 -16.06 -37.63 110.82
C ASP A 396 -17.45 -37.80 111.57
N LEU A 397 -17.67 -38.99 112.21
CA LEU A 397 -18.59 -39.41 113.32
C LEU A 397 -20.12 -39.71 113.02
N ALA A 398 -20.89 -40.57 113.74
CA ALA A 398 -20.65 -41.71 114.68
C ALA A 398 -21.93 -42.54 115.07
N GLN A 399 -21.75 -43.83 115.47
CA GLN A 399 -22.35 -44.69 116.56
C GLN A 399 -23.85 -44.61 117.01
N GLU A 400 -24.57 -45.65 117.53
CA GLU A 400 -24.31 -47.09 117.88
C GLU A 400 -25.61 -47.95 118.16
N GLU A 401 -25.52 -49.31 118.02
CA GLU A 401 -26.20 -50.48 118.69
C GLU A 401 -27.74 -50.53 119.06
N GLU A 402 -28.46 -51.62 119.42
CA GLU A 402 -28.20 -53.09 119.67
C GLU A 402 -29.47 -54.00 119.37
N HIS A 403 -29.64 -55.19 119.99
CA HIS A 403 -30.71 -56.22 119.74
C HIS A 403 -31.01 -57.12 120.99
N PRO A 404 -31.73 -58.29 121.02
CA PRO A 404 -32.58 -59.02 120.03
C PRO A 404 -33.94 -59.68 120.51
N LYS A 405 -34.81 -60.05 119.53
CA LYS A 405 -35.63 -61.30 119.39
C LYS A 405 -36.37 -61.97 120.62
N THR A 406 -37.57 -61.50 121.06
CA THR A 406 -38.40 -62.28 122.04
C THR A 406 -39.96 -62.16 122.06
N VAL A 407 -40.67 -61.72 121.01
CA VAL A 407 -42.17 -61.54 121.09
C VAL A 407 -42.98 -62.24 119.97
N ALA A 408 -42.35 -62.93 119.02
CA ALA A 408 -43.00 -63.40 117.78
C ALA A 408 -43.98 -64.61 117.89
N LEU A 409 -44.29 -65.11 119.09
CA LEU A 409 -44.95 -66.42 119.29
C LEU A 409 -46.38 -66.34 119.87
N LYS A 410 -47.31 -65.63 119.20
CA LYS A 410 -48.75 -65.72 119.56
C LYS A 410 -49.81 -65.41 118.49
N LYS A 411 -49.46 -65.31 117.20
CA LYS A 411 -50.43 -64.98 116.11
C LYS A 411 -50.31 -65.77 114.79
N LEU A 412 -49.38 -66.71 114.65
CA LEU A 412 -49.09 -67.37 113.35
C LEU A 412 -50.05 -68.52 112.95
N ALA A 413 -51.24 -68.63 113.57
CA ALA A 413 -52.07 -69.84 113.51
C ALA A 413 -53.46 -69.62 112.87
N THR A 414 -53.61 -68.68 111.94
CA THR A 414 -54.97 -68.30 111.45
C THR A 414 -55.03 -67.77 110.00
N VAL A 415 -53.94 -67.69 109.24
CA VAL A 415 -53.95 -67.13 107.86
C VAL A 415 -53.11 -67.97 106.89
N MET A 416 -53.69 -69.06 106.39
CA MET A 416 -53.18 -69.84 105.24
C MET A 416 -54.36 -70.26 104.36
N GLY A 417 -54.88 -69.36 103.51
CA GLY A 417 -56.11 -69.66 102.75
C GLY A 417 -56.51 -68.74 101.59
N THR A 418 -55.78 -67.66 101.29
CA THR A 418 -56.13 -66.73 100.19
C THR A 418 -54.89 -66.22 99.47
N VAL A 419 -55.09 -65.84 98.20
CA VAL A 419 -54.10 -65.34 97.22
C VAL A 419 -53.14 -64.29 97.81
N VAL A 420 -51.87 -64.34 97.40
CA VAL A 420 -50.76 -63.57 98.00
C VAL A 420 -49.88 -62.93 96.91
N VAL A 421 -49.64 -61.62 97.00
CA VAL A 421 -48.68 -60.88 96.15
C VAL A 421 -47.25 -61.16 96.64
N ALA A 422 -46.23 -61.09 95.78
CA ALA A 422 -44.84 -61.40 96.16
C ALA A 422 -44.32 -60.62 97.40
N LYS A 423 -44.75 -59.37 97.61
CA LYS A 423 -44.44 -58.59 98.83
C LYS A 423 -45.11 -59.14 100.09
N GLU A 424 -46.32 -59.66 99.97
CA GLU A 424 -47.08 -60.26 101.08
C GLU A 424 -46.54 -61.66 101.41
N LEU A 425 -46.10 -62.42 100.40
CA LEU A 425 -45.50 -63.74 100.58
C LEU A 425 -44.12 -63.62 101.24
N ASP A 426 -43.31 -62.64 100.84
CA ASP A 426 -42.05 -62.27 101.52
C ASP A 426 -42.28 -61.86 102.99
N ALA A 427 -43.34 -61.11 103.28
CA ALA A 427 -43.69 -60.75 104.66
C ALA A 427 -44.14 -61.96 105.50
N LEU A 428 -44.93 -62.88 104.92
CA LEU A 428 -45.36 -64.11 105.57
C LEU A 428 -44.21 -65.09 105.81
N ILE A 429 -43.32 -65.28 104.84
CA ILE A 429 -42.11 -66.12 104.97
C ILE A 429 -41.20 -65.58 106.09
N LYS A 430 -40.96 -64.27 106.12
CA LYS A 430 -40.17 -63.63 107.21
C LYS A 430 -40.83 -63.81 108.59
N GLN A 431 -42.16 -63.83 108.67
CA GLN A 431 -42.87 -64.13 109.92
C GLN A 431 -42.80 -65.62 110.30
N ALA A 432 -42.90 -66.54 109.34
CA ALA A 432 -42.77 -67.98 109.58
C ALA A 432 -41.36 -68.37 110.05
N GLN A 433 -40.32 -67.86 109.39
CA GLN A 433 -38.92 -68.05 109.80
C GLN A 433 -38.63 -67.44 111.19
N ALA A 434 -39.21 -66.27 111.50
CA ALA A 434 -39.09 -65.67 112.83
C ALA A 434 -39.83 -66.45 113.94
N ALA A 435 -40.80 -67.30 113.58
CA ALA A 435 -41.58 -68.13 114.49
C ALA A 435 -41.01 -69.55 114.69
N GLY A 436 -39.99 -69.96 113.93
CA GLY A 436 -39.32 -71.26 114.11
C GLY A 436 -39.94 -72.43 113.37
N ALA A 437 -40.61 -72.20 112.24
CA ALA A 437 -40.86 -73.26 111.26
C ALA A 437 -39.52 -73.84 110.75
N SER A 438 -39.48 -75.12 110.39
CA SER A 438 -38.26 -75.74 109.85
C SER A 438 -37.94 -75.25 108.43
N ASP A 439 -36.66 -75.34 108.04
CA ASP A 439 -36.23 -74.87 106.70
C ASP A 439 -36.96 -75.60 105.56
N ASP A 440 -37.28 -76.89 105.74
CA ASP A 440 -38.05 -77.70 104.77
C ASP A 440 -39.51 -77.20 104.63
N GLU A 441 -40.16 -76.78 105.73
CA GLU A 441 -41.52 -76.22 105.71
C GLU A 441 -41.59 -74.82 105.07
N VAL A 442 -40.48 -74.09 105.06
CA VAL A 442 -40.38 -72.76 104.43
C VAL A 442 -39.88 -72.85 102.98
N ALA A 443 -39.15 -73.90 102.61
CA ALA A 443 -38.52 -74.06 101.29
C ALA A 443 -39.51 -73.92 100.13
N GLU A 444 -40.67 -74.57 100.20
CA GLU A 444 -41.69 -74.52 99.12
C GLU A 444 -42.25 -73.10 98.93
N ALA A 445 -42.54 -72.39 100.02
CA ALA A 445 -42.97 -70.99 99.95
C ALA A 445 -41.84 -70.07 99.43
N ALA A 446 -40.59 -70.33 99.82
CA ALA A 446 -39.42 -69.57 99.36
C ALA A 446 -39.14 -69.76 97.86
N ASP A 447 -39.35 -70.96 97.30
CA ASP A 447 -39.25 -71.19 95.85
C ASP A 447 -40.41 -70.55 95.09
N GLN A 448 -41.64 -70.60 95.61
CA GLN A 448 -42.76 -69.87 95.03
C GLN A 448 -42.48 -68.34 95.02
N LEU A 449 -41.88 -67.80 96.09
CA LEU A 449 -41.45 -66.40 96.14
C LEU A 449 -40.32 -66.10 95.13
N ARG A 450 -39.32 -66.99 94.98
CA ARG A 450 -38.26 -66.83 93.96
C ARG A 450 -38.85 -66.81 92.55
N GLY A 451 -39.74 -67.74 92.23
CA GLY A 451 -40.42 -67.79 90.93
C GLY A 451 -41.31 -66.57 90.65
N LEU A 452 -42.00 -66.05 91.66
CA LEU A 452 -42.80 -64.81 91.54
C LEU A 452 -41.92 -63.56 91.37
N ARG A 453 -40.78 -63.46 92.07
CA ARG A 453 -39.82 -62.37 91.88
C ARG A 453 -39.20 -62.39 90.48
N ALA A 454 -38.72 -63.53 90.02
CA ALA A 454 -38.13 -63.66 88.68
C ALA A 454 -39.13 -63.30 87.56
N ARG A 455 -40.42 -63.62 87.73
CA ARG A 455 -41.49 -63.15 86.81
C ARG A 455 -41.74 -61.65 86.86
N GLN A 456 -41.70 -61.05 88.05
CA GLN A 456 -41.86 -59.60 88.19
C GLN A 456 -40.69 -58.86 87.53
N GLU A 457 -39.47 -59.28 87.84
CA GLU A 457 -38.22 -58.72 87.29
C GLU A 457 -38.17 -58.88 85.76
N ALA A 458 -38.45 -60.08 85.22
CA ALA A 458 -38.52 -60.30 83.78
C ALA A 458 -39.65 -59.51 83.08
N ARG A 459 -40.73 -59.15 83.80
CA ARG A 459 -41.81 -58.30 83.29
C ARG A 459 -41.44 -56.82 83.30
N GLU A 460 -40.73 -56.36 84.33
CA GLU A 460 -40.19 -55.00 84.41
C GLU A 460 -39.10 -54.79 83.33
N ASP A 461 -38.22 -55.78 83.12
CA ASP A 461 -37.29 -55.87 81.98
C ASP A 461 -38.01 -55.76 80.62
N LEU A 462 -39.08 -56.53 80.43
CA LEU A 462 -39.84 -56.56 79.18
C LEU A 462 -40.51 -55.21 78.90
N LEU A 463 -41.14 -54.61 79.92
CA LEU A 463 -41.79 -53.31 79.79
C LEU A 463 -40.76 -52.19 79.53
N ALA A 464 -39.62 -52.20 80.22
CA ALA A 464 -38.53 -51.26 79.96
C ALA A 464 -37.98 -51.40 78.54
N ALA A 465 -37.84 -52.62 78.02
CA ALA A 465 -37.44 -52.86 76.64
C ALA A 465 -38.50 -52.45 75.60
N MET A 466 -39.81 -52.60 75.92
CA MET A 466 -40.92 -52.12 75.09
C MET A 466 -41.00 -50.58 75.04
N GLU A 467 -40.72 -49.90 76.16
CA GLU A 467 -40.63 -48.43 76.22
C GLU A 467 -39.39 -47.90 75.48
N ALA A 468 -38.24 -48.54 75.67
CA ALA A 468 -36.98 -48.18 75.01
C ALA A 468 -36.96 -48.52 73.50
N LYS A 469 -37.81 -49.46 73.05
CA LYS A 469 -37.95 -49.91 71.64
C LYS A 469 -36.66 -50.43 70.97
N ALA A 470 -35.64 -50.77 71.76
CA ALA A 470 -34.39 -51.34 71.27
C ALA A 470 -34.61 -52.81 70.90
N ALA A 471 -34.72 -53.12 69.60
CA ALA A 471 -35.15 -54.43 69.12
C ALA A 471 -34.28 -55.59 69.64
N LYS A 472 -32.95 -55.44 69.69
CA LYS A 472 -32.05 -56.43 70.32
C LYS A 472 -32.40 -56.69 71.80
N ALA A 473 -32.50 -55.63 72.62
CA ALA A 473 -32.82 -55.78 74.04
C ALA A 473 -34.24 -56.34 74.25
N LEU A 474 -35.17 -55.99 73.38
CA LEU A 474 -36.55 -56.49 73.36
C LEU A 474 -36.61 -57.98 73.01
N ALA A 475 -35.81 -58.45 72.04
CA ALA A 475 -35.69 -59.88 71.72
C ALA A 475 -35.11 -60.69 72.90
N GLU A 476 -34.08 -60.15 73.57
CA GLU A 476 -33.50 -60.77 74.76
C GLU A 476 -34.49 -60.78 75.95
N ALA A 477 -35.25 -59.70 76.16
CA ALA A 477 -36.25 -59.61 77.21
C ALA A 477 -37.48 -60.51 76.94
N ILE A 478 -37.93 -60.64 75.68
CA ILE A 478 -38.96 -61.59 75.27
C ILE A 478 -38.53 -63.02 75.63
N ALA A 479 -37.29 -63.41 75.33
CA ALA A 479 -36.78 -64.73 75.68
C ALA A 479 -36.77 -64.98 77.20
N ARG A 480 -36.41 -63.98 78.01
CA ARG A 480 -36.48 -64.05 79.49
C ARG A 480 -37.92 -64.14 80.00
N ALA A 481 -38.84 -63.38 79.40
CA ALA A 481 -40.26 -63.36 79.76
C ALA A 481 -40.98 -64.69 79.43
N GLU A 482 -40.66 -65.30 78.29
CA GLU A 482 -41.18 -66.63 77.90
C GLU A 482 -40.66 -67.74 78.81
N GLN A 483 -39.38 -67.71 79.21
CA GLN A 483 -38.80 -68.71 80.12
C GLN A 483 -39.33 -68.61 81.55
N THR A 484 -39.60 -67.41 82.05
CA THR A 484 -40.11 -67.20 83.42
C THR A 484 -41.62 -67.38 83.53
N GLY A 485 -42.38 -67.23 82.44
CA GLY A 485 -43.83 -67.34 82.42
C GLY A 485 -44.54 -66.02 82.78
N VAL A 486 -44.09 -64.92 82.16
CA VAL A 486 -44.82 -63.64 82.11
C VAL A 486 -46.11 -63.81 81.28
N ALA A 487 -47.10 -62.92 81.46
CA ALA A 487 -48.37 -63.02 80.76
C ALA A 487 -48.20 -63.00 79.23
N ALA A 488 -48.88 -63.91 78.54
CA ALA A 488 -48.78 -64.06 77.08
C ALA A 488 -49.20 -62.80 76.31
N GLU A 489 -50.05 -61.96 76.90
CA GLU A 489 -50.48 -60.67 76.34
C GLU A 489 -49.33 -59.65 76.29
N ASP A 490 -48.53 -59.53 77.37
CA ASP A 490 -47.36 -58.66 77.41
C ASP A 490 -46.30 -59.14 76.39
N VAL A 491 -46.08 -60.47 76.32
CA VAL A 491 -45.14 -61.09 75.37
C VAL A 491 -45.59 -60.91 73.92
N ALA A 492 -46.89 -61.01 73.64
CA ALA A 492 -47.44 -60.78 72.29
C ALA A 492 -47.29 -59.31 71.86
N ALA A 493 -47.56 -58.36 72.77
CA ALA A 493 -47.35 -56.94 72.53
C ALA A 493 -45.86 -56.63 72.26
N ALA A 494 -44.95 -57.20 73.05
CA ALA A 494 -43.51 -57.09 72.84
C ALA A 494 -43.07 -57.63 71.47
N LYS A 495 -43.58 -58.80 71.05
CA LYS A 495 -43.27 -59.42 69.75
C LYS A 495 -43.72 -58.57 68.56
N GLU A 496 -44.87 -57.89 68.66
CA GLU A 496 -45.34 -57.03 67.58
C GLU A 496 -44.57 -55.70 67.50
N ILE A 497 -44.07 -55.17 68.62
CA ILE A 497 -43.09 -54.06 68.62
C ILE A 497 -41.77 -54.52 67.98
N LEU A 498 -41.26 -55.70 68.35
CA LEU A 498 -40.04 -56.26 67.78
C LEU A 498 -40.13 -56.42 66.26
N ARG A 499 -41.27 -56.89 65.74
CA ARG A 499 -41.54 -57.02 64.30
C ARG A 499 -41.43 -55.70 63.51
N VAL A 500 -41.61 -54.56 64.18
CA VAL A 500 -41.53 -53.21 63.58
C VAL A 500 -40.14 -52.58 63.76
N GLU A 501 -39.44 -52.87 64.85
CA GLU A 501 -38.13 -52.26 65.15
C GLU A 501 -36.92 -53.09 64.66
N GLU A 502 -37.00 -54.42 64.56
CA GLU A 502 -35.92 -55.27 64.04
C GLU A 502 -35.47 -54.88 62.61
N PRO A 503 -36.38 -54.56 61.66
CA PRO A 503 -35.99 -54.07 60.34
C PRO A 503 -35.27 -52.71 60.39
N LYS A 504 -35.62 -51.86 61.37
CA LYS A 504 -35.03 -50.52 61.53
C LYS A 504 -33.64 -50.59 62.15
N GLU A 505 -33.42 -51.46 63.15
CA GLU A 505 -32.11 -51.67 63.76
C GLU A 505 -31.10 -52.15 62.70
N ARG A 506 -31.47 -53.16 61.89
CA ARG A 506 -30.66 -53.60 60.73
C ARG A 506 -30.43 -52.52 59.67
N ALA A 507 -31.36 -51.58 59.50
CA ALA A 507 -31.18 -50.45 58.60
C ALA A 507 -30.21 -49.40 59.17
N ARG A 508 -30.24 -49.13 60.48
CA ARG A 508 -29.26 -48.28 61.18
C ARG A 508 -27.85 -48.88 61.10
N GLU A 509 -27.70 -50.19 61.32
CA GLU A 509 -26.42 -50.90 61.12
C GLU A 509 -25.89 -50.73 59.68
N ARG A 510 -26.76 -50.88 58.67
CA ARG A 510 -26.40 -50.70 57.26
C ARG A 510 -26.02 -49.26 56.92
N LEU A 511 -26.68 -48.26 57.48
CA LEU A 511 -26.32 -46.84 57.32
C LEU A 511 -24.93 -46.54 57.92
N LEU A 512 -24.65 -47.07 59.12
CA LEU A 512 -23.35 -46.91 59.78
C LEU A 512 -22.21 -47.62 59.00
N ALA A 513 -22.48 -48.82 58.46
CA ALA A 513 -21.56 -49.53 57.57
C ALA A 513 -21.33 -48.79 56.24
N ALA A 514 -22.35 -48.15 55.69
CA ALA A 514 -22.22 -47.33 54.47
C ALA A 514 -21.46 -46.01 54.72
N GLN A 515 -21.68 -45.36 55.87
CA GLN A 515 -20.96 -44.17 56.30
C GLN A 515 -19.46 -44.46 56.49
N SER A 516 -19.12 -45.57 57.15
CA SER A 516 -17.72 -46.00 57.34
C SER A 516 -17.06 -46.50 56.04
N ALA A 517 -17.83 -47.02 55.08
CA ALA A 517 -17.34 -47.30 53.72
C ALA A 517 -17.14 -46.04 52.86
N GLY A 518 -17.86 -44.94 53.13
CA GLY A 518 -17.70 -43.63 52.48
C GLY A 518 -18.10 -43.52 51.00
N LEU A 519 -18.59 -44.61 50.41
CA LEU A 519 -18.98 -44.73 48.99
C LEU A 519 -20.44 -44.27 48.74
N ALA A 520 -20.67 -43.48 47.70
CA ALA A 520 -22.01 -43.00 47.36
C ALA A 520 -22.98 -44.13 47.01
N SER A 521 -22.52 -45.21 46.35
CA SER A 521 -23.33 -46.39 46.06
C SER A 521 -23.85 -47.06 47.33
N ALA A 522 -22.96 -47.35 48.28
CA ALA A 522 -23.32 -47.97 49.56
C ALA A 522 -24.29 -47.08 50.37
N LEU A 523 -24.05 -45.77 50.43
CA LEU A 523 -24.93 -44.81 51.10
C LEU A 523 -26.32 -44.76 50.44
N ARG A 524 -26.39 -44.73 49.10
CA ARG A 524 -27.65 -44.70 48.34
C ARG A 524 -28.47 -45.99 48.50
N ASP A 525 -27.82 -47.13 48.69
CA ASP A 525 -28.50 -48.42 48.91
C ASP A 525 -28.92 -48.60 50.37
N ALA A 526 -28.10 -48.18 51.33
CA ALA A 526 -28.46 -48.16 52.74
C ALA A 526 -29.62 -47.18 53.03
N LEU A 527 -29.61 -45.98 52.45
CA LEU A 527 -30.72 -45.01 52.54
C LEU A 527 -32.03 -45.58 51.96
N ARG A 528 -31.99 -46.25 50.80
CA ARG A 528 -33.19 -46.90 50.24
C ARG A 528 -33.71 -48.03 51.12
N ALA A 529 -32.82 -48.83 51.72
CA ALA A 529 -33.21 -49.86 52.69
C ALA A 529 -33.82 -49.25 53.97
N ALA A 530 -33.29 -48.14 54.46
CA ALA A 530 -33.77 -47.46 55.67
C ALA A 530 -35.11 -46.72 55.47
N GLN A 531 -35.33 -46.13 54.29
CA GLN A 531 -36.64 -45.62 53.88
C GLN A 531 -37.68 -46.75 53.80
N ALA A 532 -37.31 -47.90 53.22
CA ALA A 532 -38.19 -49.07 53.17
C ALA A 532 -38.48 -49.70 54.55
N ALA A 533 -37.58 -49.55 55.51
CA ALA A 533 -37.77 -49.96 56.91
C ALA A 533 -38.59 -48.96 57.76
N GLY A 534 -38.90 -47.77 57.22
CA GLY A 534 -39.71 -46.77 57.93
C GLY A 534 -38.98 -46.03 59.05
N LEU A 535 -37.69 -45.69 58.85
CA LEU A 535 -37.00 -44.72 59.71
C LEU A 535 -37.58 -43.31 59.51
N ALA A 536 -37.48 -42.47 60.55
CA ALA A 536 -37.89 -41.07 60.49
C ALA A 536 -37.00 -40.27 59.53
N ALA A 537 -37.57 -39.28 58.82
CA ALA A 537 -36.81 -38.43 57.90
C ALA A 537 -35.64 -37.70 58.58
N ASP A 538 -35.80 -37.37 59.86
CA ASP A 538 -34.81 -36.67 60.68
C ASP A 538 -33.56 -37.53 60.93
N GLU A 539 -33.74 -38.84 61.19
CA GLU A 539 -32.64 -39.82 61.32
C GLU A 539 -31.88 -40.02 59.99
N LEU A 540 -32.56 -39.85 58.85
CA LEU A 540 -31.97 -40.08 57.53
C LEU A 540 -31.22 -38.86 56.98
N LYS A 541 -31.43 -37.66 57.55
CA LYS A 541 -30.94 -36.40 56.99
C LYS A 541 -29.42 -36.34 56.90
N GLU A 542 -28.70 -36.70 57.97
CA GLU A 542 -27.23 -36.70 57.98
C GLU A 542 -26.65 -37.62 56.90
N PHE A 543 -27.24 -38.81 56.72
CA PHE A 543 -26.83 -39.74 55.68
C PHE A 543 -27.17 -39.26 54.26
N GLN A 544 -28.24 -38.46 54.08
CA GLN A 544 -28.56 -37.80 52.80
C GLN A 544 -27.57 -36.68 52.48
N ASP A 545 -27.19 -35.87 53.47
CA ASP A 545 -26.16 -34.83 53.32
C ASP A 545 -24.80 -35.48 52.99
N LEU A 546 -24.42 -36.57 53.68
CA LEU A 546 -23.23 -37.38 53.37
C LEU A 546 -23.28 -38.01 51.96
N LEU A 547 -24.43 -38.53 51.53
CA LEU A 547 -24.61 -39.04 50.16
C LEU A 547 -24.39 -37.92 49.14
N SER A 548 -24.92 -36.71 49.38
CA SER A 548 -24.74 -35.58 48.46
C SER A 548 -23.26 -35.19 48.31
N GLY A 549 -22.49 -35.22 49.41
CA GLY A 549 -21.05 -35.00 49.40
C GLY A 549 -20.27 -36.13 48.72
N ALA A 550 -20.71 -37.39 48.85
CA ALA A 550 -20.13 -38.52 48.14
C ALA A 550 -20.41 -38.45 46.62
N GLU A 551 -21.64 -38.18 46.21
CA GLU A 551 -21.98 -37.99 44.79
C GLU A 551 -21.27 -36.79 44.15
N SER A 552 -21.01 -35.73 44.92
CA SER A 552 -20.21 -34.59 44.47
C SER A 552 -18.76 -34.98 44.20
N ARG A 553 -18.15 -35.78 45.10
CA ARG A 553 -16.79 -36.35 44.92
C ARG A 553 -16.71 -37.25 43.70
N ASP A 554 -17.62 -38.21 43.56
CA ASP A 554 -17.64 -39.15 42.42
C ASP A 554 -17.70 -38.38 41.07
N LYS A 555 -18.63 -37.41 40.95
CA LYS A 555 -18.78 -36.58 39.74
C LYS A 555 -17.61 -35.64 39.49
N ALA A 556 -16.88 -35.24 40.54
CA ALA A 556 -15.66 -34.43 40.39
C ALA A 556 -14.45 -35.28 39.97
N ALA A 557 -14.34 -36.51 40.47
CA ALA A 557 -13.31 -37.48 40.06
C ALA A 557 -13.51 -37.94 38.60
N GLU A 558 -14.76 -38.19 38.18
CA GLU A 558 -15.11 -38.53 36.79
C GLU A 558 -14.64 -37.45 35.81
N LYS A 559 -15.00 -36.19 36.04
CA LYS A 559 -14.52 -35.03 35.25
C LYS A 559 -13.00 -34.85 35.29
N LEU A 560 -12.36 -35.20 36.41
CA LEU A 560 -10.91 -35.11 36.54
C LEU A 560 -10.23 -36.17 35.65
N ALA A 561 -10.76 -37.40 35.61
CA ALA A 561 -10.32 -38.43 34.69
C ALA A 561 -10.57 -38.04 33.21
N GLU A 562 -11.72 -37.45 32.87
CA GLU A 562 -11.98 -36.90 31.52
C GLU A 562 -10.96 -35.80 31.14
N ALA A 563 -10.63 -34.89 32.08
CA ALA A 563 -9.65 -33.84 31.87
C ALA A 563 -8.22 -34.38 31.70
N MET A 564 -7.85 -35.41 32.46
CA MET A 564 -6.56 -36.11 32.33
C MET A 564 -6.46 -36.87 31.02
N ALA A 565 -7.51 -37.60 30.61
CA ALA A 565 -7.57 -38.33 29.36
C ALA A 565 -7.53 -37.41 28.12
N SER A 566 -8.21 -36.26 28.18
CA SER A 566 -8.21 -35.26 27.09
C SER A 566 -6.96 -34.37 27.06
N ARG A 567 -6.12 -34.41 28.11
CA ARG A 567 -4.93 -33.56 28.30
C ARG A 567 -5.17 -32.04 28.13
N SER A 568 -6.42 -31.59 28.20
CA SER A 568 -6.79 -30.19 27.98
C SER A 568 -6.42 -29.33 29.19
N VAL A 569 -5.48 -28.40 29.02
CA VAL A 569 -5.02 -27.45 30.05
C VAL A 569 -6.18 -26.68 30.70
N ALA A 570 -7.20 -26.31 29.92
CA ALA A 570 -8.38 -25.62 30.44
C ALA A 570 -9.29 -26.56 31.28
N ALA A 571 -9.53 -27.79 30.79
CA ALA A 571 -10.32 -28.78 31.51
C ALA A 571 -9.61 -29.21 32.81
N LEU A 572 -8.29 -29.44 32.76
CA LEU A 572 -7.46 -29.82 33.91
C LEU A 572 -7.52 -28.76 35.01
N LYS A 573 -7.32 -27.47 34.69
CA LYS A 573 -7.44 -26.39 35.70
C LYS A 573 -8.80 -26.38 36.37
N PHE A 574 -9.87 -26.48 35.59
CA PHE A 574 -11.25 -26.47 36.09
C PHE A 574 -11.57 -27.71 36.93
N ALA A 575 -11.18 -28.90 36.47
CA ALA A 575 -11.42 -30.16 37.16
C ALA A 575 -10.57 -30.32 38.43
N ILE A 576 -9.30 -29.89 38.44
CA ILE A 576 -8.46 -29.85 39.65
C ILE A 576 -9.08 -28.92 40.70
N GLN A 577 -9.63 -27.78 40.28
CA GLN A 577 -10.34 -26.87 41.18
C GLN A 577 -11.63 -27.51 41.72
N GLN A 578 -12.46 -28.14 40.88
CA GLN A 578 -13.68 -28.83 41.34
C GLN A 578 -13.36 -30.01 42.27
N GLY A 579 -12.38 -30.85 41.92
CA GLY A 579 -11.96 -32.00 42.73
C GLY A 579 -11.42 -31.59 44.10
N ALA A 580 -10.60 -30.53 44.17
CA ALA A 580 -10.13 -29.98 45.43
C ALA A 580 -11.27 -29.41 46.30
N THR A 581 -12.31 -28.79 45.70
CA THR A 581 -13.48 -28.32 46.46
C THR A 581 -14.45 -29.43 46.86
N ALA A 582 -14.47 -30.56 46.14
CA ALA A 582 -15.33 -31.70 46.47
C ALA A 582 -14.71 -32.64 47.52
N GLY A 583 -13.37 -32.71 47.59
CA GLY A 583 -12.65 -33.68 48.41
C GLY A 583 -12.32 -34.98 47.66
N VAL A 584 -11.92 -34.85 46.38
CA VAL A 584 -11.20 -35.92 45.65
C VAL A 584 -9.81 -36.11 46.30
N ASP A 585 -9.25 -37.31 46.19
CA ASP A 585 -7.99 -37.66 46.86
C ASP A 585 -6.77 -36.88 46.30
N ASP A 586 -5.79 -36.66 47.16
CA ASP A 586 -4.57 -35.93 46.81
C ASP A 586 -3.68 -36.67 45.79
N ALA A 587 -3.79 -38.00 45.63
CA ALA A 587 -2.97 -38.72 44.67
C ALA A 587 -3.44 -38.42 43.23
N THR A 588 -4.74 -38.58 42.97
CA THR A 588 -5.37 -38.22 41.69
C THR A 588 -5.24 -36.72 41.38
N LEU A 589 -5.41 -35.85 42.39
CA LEU A 589 -5.19 -34.41 42.22
C LEU A 589 -3.73 -34.07 41.88
N ASN A 590 -2.75 -34.79 42.43
CA ASN A 590 -1.33 -34.59 42.10
C ASN A 590 -0.94 -35.18 40.74
N GLU A 591 -1.54 -36.29 40.31
CA GLU A 591 -1.35 -36.81 38.95
C GLU A 591 -1.90 -35.82 37.90
N ALA A 592 -3.10 -35.29 38.12
CA ALA A 592 -3.68 -34.25 37.26
C ALA A 592 -2.83 -32.97 37.23
N ARG A 593 -2.25 -32.56 38.37
CA ARG A 593 -1.29 -31.43 38.43
C ARG A 593 -0.01 -31.71 37.65
N ALA A 594 0.50 -32.95 37.66
CA ALA A 594 1.69 -33.32 36.89
C ALA A 594 1.42 -33.27 35.37
N ILE A 595 0.27 -33.78 34.91
CA ILE A 595 -0.15 -33.67 33.50
C ILE A 595 -0.34 -32.19 33.10
N LEU A 596 -0.95 -31.38 33.97
CA LEU A 596 -1.09 -29.93 33.74
C LEU A 596 0.27 -29.23 33.61
N GLN A 597 1.26 -29.61 34.42
CA GLN A 597 2.63 -29.08 34.35
C GLN A 597 3.37 -29.52 33.06
N GLU A 598 3.04 -30.68 32.50
CA GLU A 598 3.57 -31.17 31.22
C GLU A 598 2.95 -30.46 30.01
N GLU A 599 1.63 -30.20 30.04
CA GLU A 599 0.87 -29.65 28.90
C GLU A 599 0.80 -28.11 28.88
N GLU A 600 0.93 -27.42 30.02
CA GLU A 600 0.95 -25.93 30.02
C GLU A 600 2.02 -25.33 29.09
N PRO A 601 3.30 -25.77 29.11
CA PRO A 601 4.32 -25.25 28.20
C PRO A 601 4.00 -25.53 26.73
N LYS A 602 3.45 -26.72 26.42
CA LYS A 602 3.05 -27.11 25.06
C LYS A 602 1.91 -26.24 24.55
N GLN A 603 0.90 -25.99 25.37
CA GLN A 603 -0.21 -25.12 24.99
C GLN A 603 0.27 -23.69 24.72
N ARG A 604 1.14 -23.13 25.57
CA ARG A 604 1.74 -21.80 25.33
C ARG A 604 2.55 -21.75 24.02
N ALA A 605 3.27 -22.83 23.67
CA ALA A 605 3.99 -22.92 22.41
C ALA A 605 3.04 -22.98 21.19
N ARG A 606 1.93 -23.74 21.28
CA ARG A 606 0.86 -23.75 20.26
C ARG A 606 0.26 -22.37 20.05
N ASP A 607 -0.07 -21.69 21.15
CA ASP A 607 -0.71 -20.38 21.11
C ASP A 607 0.24 -19.32 20.53
N ALA A 608 1.53 -19.32 20.91
CA ALA A 608 2.54 -18.41 20.35
C ALA A 608 2.83 -18.67 18.86
N LEU A 609 2.91 -19.94 18.43
CA LEU A 609 3.01 -20.28 17.00
C LEU A 609 1.80 -19.80 16.22
N ARG A 610 0.59 -19.97 16.78
CA ARG A 610 -0.67 -19.54 16.16
C ARG A 610 -0.76 -18.01 16.06
N GLU A 611 -0.33 -17.28 17.07
CA GLU A 611 -0.28 -15.81 17.09
C GLU A 611 0.70 -15.28 16.02
N LEU A 612 1.90 -15.85 15.93
CA LEU A 612 2.88 -15.48 14.90
C LEU A 612 2.41 -15.83 13.48
N MET A 613 1.77 -16.99 13.28
CA MET A 613 1.23 -17.41 11.98
C MET A 613 -0.04 -16.62 11.57
N ALA A 614 -0.70 -15.95 12.52
CA ALA A 614 -1.81 -15.03 12.28
C ALA A 614 -1.36 -13.56 12.14
N SER A 615 -0.07 -13.26 12.30
CA SER A 615 0.49 -11.93 12.08
C SER A 615 0.66 -11.65 10.58
N ASP A 616 0.43 -10.41 10.15
CA ASP A 616 0.66 -9.97 8.77
C ASP A 616 2.16 -9.95 8.40
N ALA A 617 3.05 -9.75 9.39
CA ALA A 617 4.49 -9.56 9.17
C ALA A 617 5.39 -10.23 10.25
N PRO A 618 5.31 -11.57 10.45
CA PRO A 618 6.19 -12.28 11.37
C PRO A 618 7.66 -12.25 10.89
N THR A 619 8.59 -12.05 11.82
CA THR A 619 10.03 -12.07 11.50
C THR A 619 10.59 -13.50 11.49
N VAL A 620 11.69 -13.69 10.74
CA VAL A 620 12.45 -14.95 10.72
C VAL A 620 12.90 -15.31 12.13
N GLU A 621 13.39 -14.33 12.88
CA GLU A 621 13.88 -14.46 14.25
C GLU A 621 12.76 -14.88 15.23
N ALA A 622 11.55 -14.32 15.11
CA ALA A 622 10.43 -14.67 15.96
C ALA A 622 9.90 -16.09 15.68
N LEU A 623 9.77 -16.45 14.39
CA LEU A 623 9.42 -17.82 13.99
C LEU A 623 10.48 -18.82 14.47
N ALA A 624 11.77 -18.54 14.27
CA ALA A 624 12.87 -19.37 14.75
C ALA A 624 12.80 -19.60 16.28
N ALA A 625 12.55 -18.54 17.05
CA ALA A 625 12.39 -18.64 18.50
C ALA A 625 11.20 -19.54 18.89
N ALA A 626 10.02 -19.32 18.32
CA ALA A 626 8.83 -20.11 18.63
C ALA A 626 8.95 -21.59 18.21
N ILE A 627 9.57 -21.86 17.06
CA ILE A 627 9.87 -23.23 16.58
C ILE A 627 10.88 -23.92 17.52
N ASN A 628 11.89 -23.21 18.02
CA ASN A 628 12.83 -23.75 18.99
C ASN A 628 12.14 -24.06 20.34
N THR A 629 11.33 -23.15 20.87
CA THR A 629 10.54 -23.42 22.08
C THR A 629 9.59 -24.60 21.90
N ALA A 630 8.93 -24.73 20.73
CA ALA A 630 8.08 -25.89 20.41
C ALA A 630 8.86 -27.22 20.43
N LYS A 631 10.11 -27.22 19.94
CA LYS A 631 11.02 -28.38 19.99
C LYS A 631 11.49 -28.68 21.41
N GLU A 632 11.80 -27.68 22.22
CA GLU A 632 12.20 -27.82 23.64
C GLU A 632 11.08 -28.45 24.48
N VAL A 633 9.83 -28.01 24.31
CA VAL A 633 8.65 -28.57 25.00
C VAL A 633 8.09 -29.83 24.34
N LYS A 634 8.73 -30.32 23.26
CA LYS A 634 8.43 -31.58 22.55
C LYS A 634 7.03 -31.63 21.92
N LEU A 635 6.62 -30.57 21.22
CA LEU A 635 5.53 -30.65 20.24
C LEU A 635 5.88 -31.66 19.13
N ALA A 636 4.85 -32.27 18.52
CA ALA A 636 5.04 -33.10 17.33
C ALA A 636 5.45 -32.22 16.13
N PRO A 637 6.33 -32.70 15.21
CA PRO A 637 6.77 -31.91 14.06
C PRO A 637 5.64 -31.36 13.17
N ALA A 638 4.52 -32.09 13.08
CA ALA A 638 3.34 -31.63 12.34
C ALA A 638 2.67 -30.37 12.95
N GLU A 639 2.90 -30.06 14.23
CA GLU A 639 2.33 -28.88 14.91
C GLU A 639 3.11 -27.58 14.62
N TYR A 640 4.33 -27.66 14.06
CA TYR A 640 5.15 -26.49 13.73
C TYR A 640 5.72 -26.48 12.29
N LYS A 641 5.46 -27.51 11.49
CA LYS A 641 5.91 -27.63 10.09
C LYS A 641 5.56 -26.39 9.24
N ASP A 642 4.33 -25.92 9.32
CA ASP A 642 3.86 -24.77 8.51
C ASP A 642 4.60 -23.48 8.89
N ALA A 643 5.04 -23.36 10.15
CA ALA A 643 5.88 -22.25 10.61
C ALA A 643 7.33 -22.39 10.13
N GLU A 644 7.87 -23.61 9.99
CA GLU A 644 9.16 -23.86 9.34
C GLU A 644 9.13 -23.48 7.85
N GLU A 645 8.11 -23.92 7.10
CA GLU A 645 7.93 -23.57 5.68
C GLU A 645 7.74 -22.05 5.49
N LYS A 646 7.00 -21.39 6.39
CA LYS A 646 6.86 -19.93 6.42
C LYS A 646 8.20 -19.24 6.71
N ARG A 647 9.00 -19.75 7.64
CA ARG A 647 10.33 -19.22 7.99
C ARG A 647 11.28 -19.34 6.82
N GLU A 648 11.36 -20.50 6.17
CA GLU A 648 12.21 -20.74 5.00
C GLU A 648 11.82 -19.84 3.81
N THR A 649 10.52 -19.62 3.60
CA THR A 649 10.03 -18.67 2.58
C THR A 649 10.48 -17.23 2.87
N LEU A 650 10.51 -16.81 4.14
CA LEU A 650 10.97 -15.49 4.54
C LEU A 650 12.51 -15.37 4.51
N GLU A 651 13.24 -16.45 4.81
CA GLU A 651 14.69 -16.55 4.66
C GLU A 651 15.12 -16.42 3.19
N GLU A 652 14.45 -17.11 2.27
CA GLU A 652 14.67 -17.00 0.82
C GLU A 652 14.43 -15.55 0.34
N ARG A 653 13.29 -14.94 0.69
CA ARG A 653 12.98 -13.53 0.35
C ARG A 653 14.04 -12.56 0.87
N ARG A 654 14.45 -12.72 2.14
CA ARG A 654 15.50 -11.89 2.77
C ARG A 654 16.85 -12.06 2.05
N ARG A 655 17.19 -13.27 1.61
CA ARG A 655 18.41 -13.51 0.81
C ARG A 655 18.30 -12.86 -0.56
N ARG A 656 17.17 -12.96 -1.28
CA ARG A 656 16.98 -12.27 -2.57
C ARG A 656 17.05 -10.75 -2.45
N LEU A 657 16.48 -10.18 -1.38
CA LEU A 657 16.58 -8.75 -1.13
C LEU A 657 18.02 -8.31 -0.80
N ALA A 658 18.84 -9.18 -0.21
CA ALA A 658 20.28 -8.96 -0.06
C ALA A 658 21.02 -9.07 -1.41
N GLU A 659 20.71 -10.07 -2.24
CA GLU A 659 21.26 -10.23 -3.61
C GLU A 659 20.97 -8.99 -4.48
N VAL A 660 19.75 -8.42 -4.41
CA VAL A 660 19.39 -7.15 -5.07
C VAL A 660 20.21 -5.97 -4.53
N ARG A 661 20.32 -5.83 -3.20
CA ARG A 661 21.09 -4.73 -2.59
C ARG A 661 22.58 -4.80 -2.95
N GLU A 662 23.14 -6.00 -3.05
CA GLU A 662 24.52 -6.18 -3.51
C GLU A 662 24.67 -5.78 -4.99
N SER A 663 23.76 -6.20 -5.87
CA SER A 663 23.78 -5.80 -7.29
C SER A 663 23.58 -4.29 -7.49
N VAL A 664 22.78 -3.63 -6.64
CA VAL A 664 22.67 -2.16 -6.58
C VAL A 664 24.01 -1.50 -6.22
N GLU A 665 24.80 -2.09 -5.31
CA GLU A 665 26.11 -1.56 -4.92
C GLU A 665 27.18 -1.84 -5.99
N GLN A 666 27.26 -3.07 -6.52
CA GLN A 666 28.16 -3.42 -7.63
C GLN A 666 27.92 -2.54 -8.87
N SER A 667 26.67 -2.19 -9.16
CA SER A 667 26.32 -1.28 -10.25
C SER A 667 26.54 0.21 -9.93
N LYS A 668 27.05 0.59 -8.74
CA LYS A 668 27.62 1.92 -8.47
C LYS A 668 29.09 2.03 -8.85
N SER A 669 29.84 0.92 -8.82
CA SER A 669 31.24 0.86 -9.26
C SER A 669 31.41 0.54 -10.75
N ALA A 670 30.32 0.32 -11.50
CA ALA A 670 30.35 0.22 -12.96
C ALA A 670 30.80 1.55 -13.61
N ASP A 671 31.65 1.47 -14.63
CA ASP A 671 32.10 2.64 -15.37
C ASP A 671 30.98 3.11 -16.31
N MET A 672 30.48 4.33 -16.09
CA MET A 672 29.41 4.92 -16.89
C MET A 672 29.86 5.38 -18.29
N GLN A 673 31.15 5.21 -18.64
CA GLN A 673 31.70 5.49 -19.98
C GLN A 673 31.96 4.22 -20.80
N ASP A 674 31.98 3.04 -20.19
CA ASP A 674 32.13 1.75 -20.89
C ASP A 674 30.78 1.05 -21.07
N ILE A 675 30.36 0.88 -22.33
CA ILE A 675 29.08 0.25 -22.68
C ILE A 675 28.97 -1.19 -22.18
N ASP A 676 30.06 -1.95 -22.12
CA ASP A 676 30.04 -3.34 -21.67
C ASP A 676 29.99 -3.42 -20.13
N SER A 677 30.66 -2.52 -19.41
CA SER A 677 30.50 -2.32 -17.95
C SER A 677 29.05 -1.97 -17.59
N VAL A 678 28.44 -0.98 -18.25
CA VAL A 678 27.04 -0.60 -17.98
C VAL A 678 26.06 -1.72 -18.38
N ARG A 679 26.32 -2.47 -19.47
CA ARG A 679 25.49 -3.61 -19.87
C ARG A 679 25.55 -4.75 -18.85
N ALA A 680 26.74 -5.14 -18.40
CA ALA A 680 26.89 -6.17 -17.36
C ALA A 680 26.18 -5.76 -16.05
N ALA A 681 26.24 -4.48 -15.68
CA ALA A 681 25.50 -3.93 -14.56
C ALA A 681 23.97 -3.95 -14.76
N LYS A 682 23.46 -3.57 -15.96
CA LYS A 682 22.04 -3.69 -16.36
C LYS A 682 21.55 -5.13 -16.20
N GLU A 683 22.31 -6.10 -16.71
CA GLU A 683 21.93 -7.52 -16.76
C GLU A 683 21.94 -8.16 -15.37
N SER A 684 23.02 -7.96 -14.58
CA SER A 684 23.10 -8.41 -13.17
C SER A 684 21.90 -7.90 -12.36
N LEU A 685 21.61 -6.60 -12.45
CA LEU A 685 20.56 -5.97 -11.68
C LEU A 685 19.16 -6.41 -12.12
N SER A 686 18.94 -6.57 -13.44
CA SER A 686 17.68 -7.11 -13.98
C SER A 686 17.42 -8.53 -13.48
N GLY A 687 18.46 -9.38 -13.49
CA GLY A 687 18.36 -10.76 -13.00
C GLY A 687 18.06 -10.83 -11.49
N ALA A 688 18.72 -9.99 -10.69
CA ALA A 688 18.48 -9.92 -9.25
C ALA A 688 17.04 -9.47 -8.91
N ILE A 689 16.54 -8.41 -9.58
CA ILE A 689 15.15 -7.92 -9.40
C ILE A 689 14.15 -9.02 -9.78
N ALA A 690 14.32 -9.67 -10.93
CA ALA A 690 13.43 -10.74 -11.38
C ALA A 690 13.41 -11.92 -10.40
N ALA A 691 14.58 -12.32 -9.87
CA ALA A 691 14.68 -13.38 -8.87
C ALA A 691 14.00 -13.00 -7.54
N ALA A 692 14.13 -11.76 -7.08
CA ALA A 692 13.47 -11.28 -5.86
C ALA A 692 11.94 -11.27 -6.01
N LEU A 693 11.42 -10.67 -7.07
CA LEU A 693 9.98 -10.61 -7.35
C LEU A 693 9.37 -12.01 -7.51
N ALA A 694 10.09 -12.96 -8.13
CA ALA A 694 9.66 -14.36 -8.24
C ALA A 694 9.52 -15.09 -6.88
N THR A 695 10.18 -14.62 -5.83
CA THR A 695 10.00 -15.14 -4.45
C THR A 695 8.91 -14.41 -3.65
N GLY A 696 8.31 -13.37 -4.24
CA GLY A 696 7.30 -12.52 -3.59
C GLY A 696 7.89 -11.49 -2.63
N VAL A 697 9.08 -10.96 -2.92
CA VAL A 697 9.53 -9.66 -2.39
C VAL A 697 8.63 -8.56 -2.97
N ALA A 698 8.32 -7.53 -2.20
CA ALA A 698 7.43 -6.43 -2.62
C ALA A 698 8.12 -5.52 -3.66
N GLU A 699 7.36 -4.81 -4.50
CA GLU A 699 7.97 -3.89 -5.48
C GLU A 699 8.59 -2.66 -4.82
N VAL A 700 8.05 -2.18 -3.69
CA VAL A 700 8.64 -1.11 -2.87
C VAL A 700 10.04 -1.49 -2.39
N ASP A 701 10.29 -2.76 -2.02
CA ASP A 701 11.61 -3.23 -1.55
C ASP A 701 12.68 -3.23 -2.65
N VAL A 702 12.28 -3.27 -3.92
CA VAL A 702 13.19 -3.26 -5.10
C VAL A 702 13.08 -1.99 -5.95
N TYR A 703 12.34 -0.98 -5.49
CA TYR A 703 12.06 0.25 -6.23
C TYR A 703 13.32 1.01 -6.67
N ASP A 704 14.27 1.21 -5.76
CA ASP A 704 15.55 1.88 -6.05
C ASP A 704 16.39 1.07 -7.06
N ALA A 705 16.27 -0.26 -7.05
CA ALA A 705 16.91 -1.15 -8.01
C ALA A 705 16.28 -1.03 -9.41
N GLU A 706 14.95 -0.93 -9.50
CA GLU A 706 14.23 -0.71 -10.76
C GLU A 706 14.58 0.67 -11.38
N ILE A 707 14.59 1.75 -10.59
CA ILE A 707 15.08 3.07 -11.04
C ILE A 707 16.50 2.97 -11.57
N ARG A 708 17.38 2.24 -10.85
CA ARG A 708 18.77 2.05 -11.25
C ARG A 708 18.88 1.22 -12.53
N ARG A 709 18.10 0.16 -12.70
CA ARG A 709 18.04 -0.64 -13.94
C ARG A 709 17.56 0.22 -15.12
N LYS A 710 16.50 1.02 -14.94
CA LYS A 710 16.05 2.00 -15.94
C LYS A 710 17.19 2.93 -16.33
N LYS A 711 17.89 3.52 -15.36
CA LYS A 711 19.03 4.41 -15.64
C LYS A 711 20.14 3.71 -16.42
N LEU A 712 20.59 2.53 -15.98
CA LEU A 712 21.63 1.75 -16.66
C LEU A 712 21.23 1.37 -18.10
N HIS A 713 20.00 0.91 -18.31
CA HIS A 713 19.48 0.62 -19.64
C HIS A 713 19.50 1.86 -20.55
N ASN A 714 19.14 3.02 -20.01
CA ASN A 714 19.18 4.25 -20.78
C ASN A 714 20.62 4.70 -21.07
N THR A 715 21.53 4.60 -20.11
CA THR A 715 22.96 4.88 -20.33
C THR A 715 23.61 3.94 -21.35
N VAL A 716 23.24 2.65 -21.44
CA VAL A 716 23.72 1.76 -22.52
C VAL A 716 23.35 2.33 -23.90
N GLU A 717 22.11 2.79 -24.08
CA GLU A 717 21.69 3.39 -25.35
C GLU A 717 22.31 4.77 -25.62
N ASP A 718 22.43 5.60 -24.58
CA ASP A 718 23.06 6.92 -24.70
C ASP A 718 24.55 6.77 -25.11
N LEU A 719 25.22 5.71 -24.64
CA LEU A 719 26.58 5.31 -25.07
C LEU A 719 26.62 4.71 -26.49
N LYS A 720 25.54 4.08 -26.98
CA LYS A 720 25.39 3.77 -28.42
C LYS A 720 25.19 5.04 -29.27
N GLY A 721 24.85 6.17 -28.67
CA GLY A 721 24.60 7.46 -29.33
C GLY A 721 23.11 7.87 -29.32
N SER A 722 22.84 9.16 -29.07
CA SER A 722 21.47 9.71 -29.00
C SER A 722 20.79 9.83 -30.37
N ILE A 723 21.58 9.93 -31.46
CA ILE A 723 21.14 9.78 -32.84
C ILE A 723 22.04 8.70 -33.48
N ARG A 724 21.42 7.61 -33.92
CA ARG A 724 22.07 6.45 -34.57
C ARG A 724 21.58 6.32 -36.01
N VAL A 725 22.45 5.89 -36.91
CA VAL A 725 22.21 5.81 -38.36
C VAL A 725 22.53 4.41 -38.87
N PHE A 726 21.50 3.70 -39.35
CA PHE A 726 21.62 2.38 -39.98
C PHE A 726 21.46 2.50 -41.50
N CYS A 727 22.48 2.11 -42.26
CA CYS A 727 22.42 2.09 -43.72
C CYS A 727 21.91 0.75 -44.25
N ARG A 728 20.80 0.77 -45.01
CA ARG A 728 20.23 -0.43 -45.63
C ARG A 728 20.24 -0.34 -47.15
N ILE A 729 21.04 -1.18 -47.77
CA ILE A 729 21.00 -1.43 -49.21
C ILE A 729 19.99 -2.54 -49.46
N ARG A 730 18.97 -2.28 -50.28
CA ARG A 730 18.04 -3.33 -50.74
C ARG A 730 18.66 -4.13 -51.90
N PRO A 731 18.22 -5.36 -52.21
CA PRO A 731 18.66 -6.03 -53.45
C PRO A 731 18.21 -5.26 -54.71
N LEU A 732 18.96 -5.45 -55.81
CA LEU A 732 18.57 -5.05 -57.17
C LEU A 732 17.20 -5.65 -57.55
N SER A 733 16.26 -4.81 -57.96
CA SER A 733 14.91 -5.21 -58.35
C SER A 733 14.87 -5.89 -59.74
N ALA A 734 13.77 -6.59 -60.03
CA ALA A 734 13.56 -7.20 -61.35
C ALA A 734 13.46 -6.17 -62.50
N LYS A 735 13.16 -4.89 -62.20
CA LYS A 735 13.17 -3.81 -63.20
C LYS A 735 14.59 -3.37 -63.52
N GLU A 736 15.40 -3.12 -62.49
CA GLU A 736 16.81 -2.71 -62.62
C GLU A 736 17.64 -3.80 -63.30
N LYS A 737 17.50 -5.06 -62.87
CA LYS A 737 18.13 -6.23 -63.52
C LYS A 737 17.76 -6.38 -65.00
N LYS A 738 16.55 -5.94 -65.40
CA LYS A 738 16.11 -5.94 -66.81
C LYS A 738 16.59 -4.72 -67.59
N ALA A 739 16.84 -3.60 -66.92
CA ALA A 739 17.44 -2.40 -67.51
C ALA A 739 18.96 -2.56 -67.74
N GLY A 740 19.59 -3.55 -67.11
CA GLY A 740 21.04 -3.81 -67.18
C GLY A 740 21.83 -3.15 -66.05
N ASP A 741 21.15 -2.67 -65.00
CA ASP A 741 21.78 -2.10 -63.82
C ASP A 741 22.67 -3.11 -63.09
N ARG A 742 23.78 -2.60 -62.56
CA ARG A 742 24.76 -3.34 -61.75
C ARG A 742 24.71 -2.86 -60.31
N ASP A 743 25.16 -3.72 -59.40
CA ASP A 743 25.38 -3.37 -58.01
C ASP A 743 26.68 -2.58 -57.90
N ILE A 744 26.60 -1.36 -57.35
CA ILE A 744 27.76 -0.48 -57.12
C ILE A 744 28.17 -0.43 -55.64
N THR A 745 27.63 -1.29 -54.80
CA THR A 745 27.83 -1.26 -53.35
C THR A 745 28.71 -2.41 -52.87
N ARG A 746 29.56 -2.11 -51.87
CA ARG A 746 30.41 -3.09 -51.20
C ARG A 746 30.48 -2.79 -49.71
N GLN A 747 30.17 -3.78 -48.88
CA GLN A 747 30.31 -3.71 -47.42
C GLN A 747 31.60 -4.41 -46.98
N PRO A 748 32.72 -3.68 -46.72
CA PRO A 748 33.96 -4.30 -46.23
C PRO A 748 33.92 -4.71 -44.74
N ASN A 749 33.00 -4.15 -43.94
CA ASN A 749 32.80 -4.51 -42.52
C ASN A 749 31.39 -4.07 -42.05
N PRO A 750 30.91 -4.46 -40.85
CA PRO A 750 29.57 -4.12 -40.35
C PRO A 750 29.20 -2.62 -40.29
N MET A 751 30.19 -1.72 -40.25
CA MET A 751 29.99 -0.28 -40.03
C MET A 751 30.24 0.57 -41.28
N THR A 752 30.76 -0.04 -42.36
CA THR A 752 31.33 0.69 -43.51
C THR A 752 30.65 0.28 -44.82
N LEU A 753 30.32 1.27 -45.65
CA LEU A 753 29.82 1.09 -47.00
C LEU A 753 30.74 1.80 -48.01
N ILE A 754 31.06 1.12 -49.10
CA ILE A 754 31.77 1.68 -50.25
C ILE A 754 30.82 1.71 -51.45
N VAL A 755 30.80 2.81 -52.20
CA VAL A 755 29.86 3.06 -53.30
C VAL A 755 30.55 3.64 -54.54
N GLY A 756 30.20 3.12 -55.72
CA GLY A 756 30.55 3.69 -57.02
C GLY A 756 31.97 3.38 -57.50
N GLU A 757 32.28 3.74 -58.75
CA GLU A 757 33.59 3.45 -59.38
C GLU A 757 34.75 4.24 -58.73
N ASN A 758 34.45 5.25 -57.93
CA ASN A 758 35.43 6.05 -57.18
C ASN A 758 35.69 5.52 -55.75
N ASP A 759 35.18 4.33 -55.39
CA ASP A 759 35.31 3.71 -54.06
C ASP A 759 34.92 4.66 -52.91
N ALA A 760 33.81 5.40 -53.08
CA ALA A 760 33.37 6.42 -52.11
C ALA A 760 32.92 5.78 -50.78
N ASN A 761 33.66 6.07 -49.71
CA ASN A 761 33.58 5.40 -48.42
C ASN A 761 32.73 6.20 -47.40
N PHE A 762 31.78 5.52 -46.76
CA PHE A 762 30.89 6.04 -45.73
C PHE A 762 30.87 5.11 -44.52
N GLN A 763 30.74 5.68 -43.32
CA GLN A 763 30.65 4.96 -42.04
C GLN A 763 29.36 5.32 -41.31
N PHE A 764 28.76 4.32 -40.67
CA PHE A 764 27.44 4.37 -40.02
C PHE A 764 27.41 3.40 -38.83
N ASP A 765 26.45 3.55 -37.93
CA ASP A 765 26.29 2.70 -36.73
C ASP A 765 25.90 1.24 -37.06
N ALA A 766 25.37 1.00 -38.26
CA ALA A 766 25.32 -0.31 -38.90
C ALA A 766 25.15 -0.18 -40.42
N VAL A 767 25.60 -1.19 -41.16
CA VAL A 767 25.44 -1.32 -42.62
C VAL A 767 24.88 -2.71 -42.94
N PHE A 768 23.95 -2.78 -43.89
CA PHE A 768 23.20 -4.00 -44.21
C PHE A 768 23.07 -4.20 -45.73
N THR A 769 23.84 -5.14 -46.33
CA THR A 769 23.85 -5.38 -47.80
C THR A 769 23.58 -6.84 -48.24
N PRO A 770 22.31 -7.26 -48.37
CA PRO A 770 21.07 -6.68 -47.85
C PRO A 770 20.64 -7.39 -46.54
N GLY A 771 20.43 -6.64 -45.46
CA GLY A 771 19.96 -7.21 -44.20
C GLY A 771 18.48 -7.60 -44.22
N SER A 772 18.14 -8.66 -43.50
CA SER A 772 16.77 -9.14 -43.24
C SER A 772 15.95 -8.13 -42.40
N GLN A 773 14.69 -8.46 -42.12
CA GLN A 773 13.87 -7.63 -41.23
C GLN A 773 14.20 -7.86 -39.75
N ASP A 774 14.61 -9.07 -39.39
CA ASP A 774 14.92 -9.48 -38.02
C ASP A 774 16.23 -8.86 -37.54
N GLU A 775 17.31 -8.98 -38.32
CA GLU A 775 18.63 -8.38 -38.02
C GLU A 775 18.55 -6.85 -37.83
N ILE A 776 17.64 -6.19 -38.54
CA ILE A 776 17.46 -4.72 -38.52
C ILE A 776 16.52 -4.29 -37.39
N PHE A 777 15.68 -5.20 -36.87
CA PHE A 777 14.80 -4.94 -35.75
C PHE A 777 15.43 -5.27 -34.39
N GLU A 778 16.45 -6.12 -34.32
CA GLU A 778 17.04 -6.57 -33.05
C GLU A 778 17.46 -5.38 -32.15
N ASP A 779 18.18 -4.41 -32.72
CA ASP A 779 18.63 -3.20 -32.01
C ASP A 779 17.50 -2.18 -31.74
N CYS A 780 16.30 -2.39 -32.30
CA CYS A 780 15.11 -1.60 -31.97
C CYS A 780 14.46 -2.06 -30.65
N LYS A 781 14.70 -3.28 -30.15
CA LYS A 781 14.05 -3.79 -28.93
C LYS A 781 14.43 -2.99 -27.69
N ASP A 782 15.73 -2.70 -27.52
CA ASP A 782 16.22 -1.79 -26.47
C ASP A 782 15.55 -0.41 -26.57
N LEU A 783 15.24 0.07 -27.78
CA LEU A 783 14.52 1.33 -27.99
C LEU A 783 13.02 1.22 -27.64
N VAL A 784 12.36 0.09 -27.87
CA VAL A 784 10.98 -0.13 -27.40
C VAL A 784 10.94 -0.17 -25.85
N GLN A 785 11.86 -0.91 -25.22
CA GLN A 785 12.02 -0.92 -23.76
C GLN A 785 12.29 0.48 -23.20
N SER A 786 13.06 1.32 -23.89
CA SER A 786 13.29 2.71 -23.49
C SER A 786 11.99 3.52 -23.46
N ALA A 787 11.11 3.34 -24.43
CA ALA A 787 9.81 4.01 -24.45
C ALA A 787 8.84 3.49 -23.38
N VAL A 788 8.87 2.18 -23.08
CA VAL A 788 8.15 1.59 -21.94
C VAL A 788 8.69 2.12 -20.61
N ASP A 789 10.01 2.28 -20.48
CA ASP A 789 10.67 2.83 -19.28
C ASP A 789 10.33 4.30 -19.01
N GLY A 790 9.81 5.03 -20.01
CA GLY A 790 9.32 6.41 -19.88
C GLY A 790 10.03 7.46 -20.76
N TYR A 791 10.76 7.04 -21.81
CA TYR A 791 11.53 7.94 -22.67
C TYR A 791 10.84 8.21 -24.02
N ASN A 792 11.32 9.24 -24.72
CA ASN A 792 10.89 9.55 -26.09
C ASN A 792 11.85 8.87 -27.09
N VAL A 793 11.28 8.23 -28.12
CA VAL A 793 12.00 7.37 -29.06
C VAL A 793 11.48 7.60 -30.47
N THR A 794 12.39 7.94 -31.40
CA THR A 794 12.07 8.09 -32.83
C THR A 794 12.71 6.97 -33.64
N LEU A 795 11.91 6.30 -34.47
CA LEU A 795 12.38 5.36 -35.50
C LEU A 795 11.97 5.91 -36.87
N PHE A 796 12.90 6.30 -37.73
CA PHE A 796 12.55 6.92 -39.02
C PHE A 796 13.33 6.43 -40.25
N ALA A 797 12.64 6.29 -41.39
CA ALA A 797 13.25 5.91 -42.66
C ALA A 797 13.39 7.09 -43.64
N TYR A 798 14.56 7.19 -44.25
CA TYR A 798 14.99 8.23 -45.20
C TYR A 798 15.56 7.61 -46.49
N GLY A 799 15.62 8.40 -47.57
CA GLY A 799 16.18 8.01 -48.87
C GLY A 799 15.22 8.28 -50.03
N GLN A 800 15.65 8.01 -51.27
CA GLN A 800 14.85 8.28 -52.47
C GLN A 800 13.57 7.42 -52.56
N THR A 801 12.64 7.81 -53.44
CA THR A 801 11.56 6.94 -53.91
C THR A 801 12.13 5.66 -54.51
N GLY A 802 11.58 4.52 -54.10
CA GLY A 802 12.05 3.20 -54.54
C GLY A 802 13.31 2.67 -53.84
N ALA A 803 13.89 3.38 -52.86
CA ALA A 803 15.06 2.89 -52.11
C ALA A 803 14.75 1.76 -51.11
N GLY A 804 13.51 1.68 -50.62
CA GLY A 804 13.09 0.63 -49.67
C GLY A 804 12.49 1.11 -48.34
N LYS A 805 12.30 2.42 -48.12
CA LYS A 805 11.70 2.99 -46.89
C LYS A 805 10.48 2.21 -46.39
N THR A 806 9.47 2.04 -47.24
CA THR A 806 8.22 1.32 -46.90
C THR A 806 8.45 -0.16 -46.58
N PHE A 807 9.49 -0.77 -47.15
CA PHE A 807 9.88 -2.15 -46.85
C PHE A 807 10.66 -2.27 -45.53
N THR A 808 11.45 -1.27 -45.14
CA THR A 808 11.98 -1.19 -43.77
C THR A 808 10.85 -0.96 -42.76
N MET A 809 9.96 0.01 -42.98
CA MET A 809 8.95 0.38 -41.98
C MET A 809 7.78 -0.60 -41.91
N ALA A 810 7.05 -0.84 -43.01
CA ALA A 810 5.90 -1.76 -43.01
C ALA A 810 6.28 -3.21 -43.40
N GLY A 811 7.20 -3.38 -44.34
CA GLY A 811 7.60 -4.69 -44.86
C GLY A 811 6.61 -5.27 -45.88
N LYS A 812 6.45 -6.60 -45.86
CA LYS A 812 5.47 -7.34 -46.67
C LYS A 812 4.94 -8.56 -45.90
N PRO A 813 3.83 -9.21 -46.32
CA PRO A 813 3.39 -10.46 -45.70
C PRO A 813 4.50 -11.52 -45.67
N GLY A 814 4.78 -12.06 -44.48
CA GLY A 814 5.90 -12.98 -44.23
C GLY A 814 7.25 -12.33 -43.90
N GLU A 815 7.41 -11.02 -44.12
CA GLU A 815 8.60 -10.23 -43.80
C GLU A 815 8.16 -8.86 -43.26
N LEU A 816 7.53 -8.88 -42.08
CA LEU A 816 7.05 -7.67 -41.39
C LEU A 816 8.21 -6.70 -41.09
N GLY A 817 7.99 -5.40 -41.28
CA GLY A 817 8.98 -4.35 -41.04
C GLY A 817 9.07 -3.88 -39.59
N VAL A 818 9.80 -2.78 -39.37
CA VAL A 818 10.04 -2.17 -38.05
C VAL A 818 8.73 -1.75 -37.38
N SER A 819 7.82 -1.07 -38.07
CA SER A 819 6.57 -0.55 -37.49
C SER A 819 5.67 -1.64 -36.86
N PRO A 820 5.30 -2.74 -37.55
CA PRO A 820 4.54 -3.82 -36.93
C PRO A 820 5.33 -4.52 -35.80
N ARG A 821 6.63 -4.76 -35.99
CA ARG A 821 7.45 -5.41 -34.95
C ARG A 821 7.59 -4.57 -33.68
N THR A 822 7.69 -3.25 -33.79
CA THR A 822 7.66 -2.31 -32.65
C THR A 822 6.31 -2.38 -31.92
N ILE A 823 5.21 -2.62 -32.61
CA ILE A 823 3.90 -2.83 -31.98
C ILE A 823 3.89 -4.17 -31.23
N ASP A 824 4.30 -5.27 -31.88
CA ASP A 824 4.33 -6.60 -31.25
C ASP A 824 5.24 -6.63 -30.00
N GLU A 825 6.44 -6.06 -30.09
CA GLU A 825 7.40 -5.93 -28.98
C GLU A 825 6.84 -5.05 -27.85
N LEU A 826 6.16 -3.94 -28.16
CA LEU A 826 5.55 -3.06 -27.15
C LEU A 826 4.51 -3.80 -26.31
N TYR A 827 3.60 -4.53 -26.95
CA TYR A 827 2.58 -5.27 -26.21
C TYR A 827 3.18 -6.47 -25.47
N ALA A 828 4.16 -7.17 -26.04
CA ALA A 828 4.89 -8.22 -25.32
C ALA A 828 5.60 -7.68 -24.06
N LEU A 829 6.22 -6.50 -24.11
CA LEU A 829 6.83 -5.86 -22.94
C LEU A 829 5.77 -5.42 -21.90
N CYS A 830 4.59 -4.99 -22.33
CA CYS A 830 3.48 -4.69 -21.43
C CYS A 830 2.89 -5.94 -20.77
N GLU A 831 2.69 -7.03 -21.53
CA GLU A 831 2.19 -8.33 -21.04
C GLU A 831 3.17 -8.96 -20.04
N ASN A 832 4.48 -8.99 -20.36
CA ASN A 832 5.52 -9.49 -19.44
C ASN A 832 5.60 -8.71 -18.11
N ASN A 833 5.04 -7.50 -18.05
CA ASN A 833 5.00 -6.64 -16.87
C ASN A 833 3.58 -6.42 -16.33
N GLU A 834 2.58 -7.18 -16.79
CA GLU A 834 1.17 -6.94 -16.45
C GLU A 834 0.90 -7.09 -14.94
N SER A 835 1.65 -7.93 -14.23
CA SER A 835 1.51 -8.11 -12.78
C SER A 835 1.91 -6.84 -12.01
N ARG A 836 2.79 -6.03 -12.58
CA ARG A 836 3.46 -4.87 -11.95
C ARG A 836 2.85 -3.52 -12.32
N TYR A 837 2.46 -3.36 -13.58
CA TYR A 837 2.01 -2.07 -14.12
C TYR A 837 0.59 -2.15 -14.70
N VAL A 838 -0.09 -1.00 -14.70
CA VAL A 838 -1.26 -0.73 -15.54
C VAL A 838 -0.80 0.17 -16.68
N TYR A 839 -0.98 -0.29 -17.91
CA TYR A 839 -0.63 0.47 -19.11
C TYR A 839 -1.87 1.15 -19.71
N THR A 840 -1.69 2.34 -20.27
CA THR A 840 -2.64 3.00 -21.16
C THR A 840 -1.88 3.45 -22.40
N ILE A 841 -2.24 2.91 -23.56
CA ILE A 841 -1.57 3.19 -24.83
C ILE A 841 -2.53 3.94 -25.75
N GLU A 842 -2.12 5.09 -26.28
CA GLU A 842 -2.88 5.87 -27.27
C GLU A 842 -2.17 5.91 -28.62
N GLY A 843 -2.83 5.41 -29.67
CA GLY A 843 -2.36 5.54 -31.05
C GLY A 843 -2.89 6.79 -31.74
N SER A 844 -2.11 7.38 -32.63
CA SER A 844 -2.51 8.49 -33.52
C SER A 844 -1.69 8.46 -34.80
N MET A 845 -2.28 8.81 -35.96
CA MET A 845 -1.59 8.68 -37.25
C MET A 845 -1.82 9.90 -38.15
N VAL A 846 -0.72 10.50 -38.59
CA VAL A 846 -0.67 11.82 -39.25
C VAL A 846 0.09 11.74 -40.56
N GLU A 847 -0.46 12.38 -41.59
CA GLU A 847 0.25 12.69 -42.82
C GLU A 847 0.64 14.17 -42.86
N LEU A 848 1.87 14.46 -43.28
CA LEU A 848 2.37 15.81 -43.52
C LEU A 848 2.69 15.96 -45.01
N TYR A 849 1.86 16.74 -45.70
CA TYR A 849 1.91 16.93 -47.15
C TYR A 849 1.79 18.41 -47.50
N ARG A 850 2.81 18.95 -48.20
CA ARG A 850 2.91 20.37 -48.59
C ARG A 850 2.63 21.34 -47.43
N ASP A 851 3.35 21.16 -46.32
CA ASP A 851 3.20 21.88 -45.04
C ASP A 851 1.80 21.75 -44.37
N ASN A 852 0.86 20.99 -44.93
CA ASN A 852 -0.43 20.71 -44.29
C ASN A 852 -0.39 19.38 -43.52
N LEU A 853 -0.95 19.39 -42.31
CA LEU A 853 -1.13 18.21 -41.48
C LEU A 853 -2.53 17.62 -41.70
N VAL A 854 -2.60 16.32 -41.89
CA VAL A 854 -3.83 15.55 -42.14
C VAL A 854 -3.92 14.42 -41.13
N ASP A 855 -5.03 14.39 -40.40
CA ASP A 855 -5.40 13.29 -39.50
C ASP A 855 -5.98 12.13 -40.33
N LEU A 856 -5.27 11.00 -40.34
CA LEU A 856 -5.60 9.81 -41.15
C LEU A 856 -6.65 8.89 -40.48
N LEU A 857 -7.03 9.15 -39.23
CA LEU A 857 -7.96 8.33 -38.45
C LEU A 857 -9.35 8.98 -38.31
N SER A 858 -9.40 10.31 -38.42
CA SER A 858 -10.59 11.15 -38.21
C SER A 858 -11.76 10.80 -39.14
N LYS A 859 -12.77 10.14 -38.56
CA LYS A 859 -14.00 9.67 -39.23
C LYS A 859 -14.83 10.84 -39.77
N GLY A 860 -14.64 11.17 -41.05
CA GLY A 860 -15.40 12.20 -41.77
C GLY A 860 -14.78 12.55 -43.12
N ALA A 861 -15.63 12.91 -44.09
CA ALA A 861 -15.19 13.25 -45.45
C ALA A 861 -14.21 14.45 -45.47
N PRO A 862 -13.22 14.48 -46.39
CA PRO A 862 -12.27 15.58 -46.47
C PRO A 862 -12.95 16.91 -46.83
N GLY A 863 -12.44 18.00 -46.27
CA GLY A 863 -12.72 19.37 -46.72
C GLY A 863 -13.89 20.13 -46.10
N LYS A 864 -14.69 19.55 -45.17
CA LYS A 864 -15.74 20.30 -44.46
C LYS A 864 -15.75 20.05 -42.95
N GLY A 865 -15.50 21.10 -42.17
CA GLY A 865 -15.74 21.14 -40.73
C GLY A 865 -14.69 20.51 -39.80
N LYS A 866 -13.65 19.84 -40.33
CA LYS A 866 -12.51 19.39 -39.50
C LYS A 866 -11.71 20.60 -38.99
N ALA A 867 -11.34 20.61 -37.71
CA ALA A 867 -10.49 21.63 -37.13
C ALA A 867 -9.06 21.53 -37.70
N LYS A 868 -8.35 22.67 -37.79
CA LYS A 868 -6.97 22.71 -38.30
C LYS A 868 -6.02 22.15 -37.24
N LEU A 869 -5.27 21.10 -37.58
CA LEU A 869 -4.19 20.59 -36.75
C LEU A 869 -3.10 21.65 -36.60
N ASN A 870 -2.70 21.94 -35.35
CA ASN A 870 -1.58 22.82 -35.03
C ASN A 870 -0.64 22.11 -34.07
N VAL A 871 0.67 22.22 -34.29
CA VAL A 871 1.69 21.70 -33.36
C VAL A 871 1.86 22.70 -32.22
N ARG A 872 1.91 22.21 -30.99
CA ARG A 872 2.27 22.99 -29.79
C ARG A 872 3.35 22.25 -29.01
N VAL A 873 4.22 23.04 -28.38
CA VAL A 873 5.20 22.56 -27.39
C VAL A 873 4.69 22.98 -26.02
N GLU A 874 4.54 22.01 -25.12
CA GLU A 874 4.09 22.23 -23.75
C GLU A 874 5.25 22.69 -22.84
N LYS A 875 4.93 23.13 -21.60
CA LYS A 875 5.95 23.74 -20.71
C LYS A 875 7.05 22.77 -20.25
N ASN A 876 6.77 21.47 -20.28
CA ASN A 876 7.71 20.38 -20.04
C ASN A 876 8.52 19.98 -21.29
N GLY A 877 8.33 20.67 -22.43
CA GLY A 877 8.98 20.37 -23.70
C GLY A 877 8.25 19.36 -24.59
N ALA A 878 7.20 18.69 -24.11
CA ALA A 878 6.46 17.69 -24.88
C ALA A 878 5.74 18.31 -26.09
N VAL A 879 5.73 17.60 -27.22
CA VAL A 879 5.05 18.02 -28.46
C VAL A 879 3.66 17.40 -28.52
N ASN A 880 2.65 18.26 -28.64
CA ASN A 880 1.24 17.89 -28.74
C ASN A 880 0.64 18.48 -30.03
N VAL A 881 -0.29 17.75 -30.66
CA VAL A 881 -0.96 18.18 -31.90
C VAL A 881 -2.43 18.44 -31.59
N GLU A 882 -2.84 19.71 -31.67
CA GLU A 882 -4.21 20.10 -31.40
C GLU A 882 -5.19 19.45 -32.38
N HIS A 883 -6.32 18.97 -31.86
CA HIS A 883 -7.41 18.34 -32.60
C HIS A 883 -7.06 17.03 -33.34
N LEU A 884 -5.88 16.45 -33.10
CA LEU A 884 -5.53 15.11 -33.59
C LEU A 884 -6.37 14.04 -32.89
N HIS A 885 -6.97 13.13 -33.66
CA HIS A 885 -7.68 11.97 -33.13
C HIS A 885 -6.71 10.98 -32.51
N ARG A 886 -6.86 10.76 -31.20
CA ARG A 886 -6.24 9.68 -30.45
C ARG A 886 -7.23 8.55 -30.28
N GLU A 887 -6.78 7.32 -30.48
CA GLU A 887 -7.55 6.09 -30.25
C GLU A 887 -6.82 5.24 -29.20
N PRO A 888 -7.40 5.00 -28.02
CA PRO A 888 -6.87 4.05 -27.05
C PRO A 888 -6.75 2.66 -27.66
N CYS A 889 -5.66 1.96 -27.36
CA CYS A 889 -5.39 0.61 -27.85
C CYS A 889 -5.03 -0.30 -26.66
N GLU A 890 -5.90 -1.27 -26.41
CA GLU A 890 -5.73 -2.28 -25.36
C GLU A 890 -4.91 -3.49 -25.85
N THR A 891 -4.82 -3.71 -27.17
CA THR A 891 -4.12 -4.85 -27.78
C THR A 891 -3.29 -4.46 -29.00
N ALA A 892 -2.30 -5.29 -29.34
CA ALA A 892 -1.51 -5.18 -30.56
C ALA A 892 -2.38 -5.10 -31.82
N GLU A 893 -3.45 -5.91 -31.91
CA GLU A 893 -4.39 -5.90 -33.05
C GLU A 893 -5.05 -4.53 -33.24
N GLN A 894 -5.42 -3.83 -32.17
CA GLN A 894 -6.02 -2.49 -32.25
C GLN A 894 -5.03 -1.44 -32.78
N MET A 895 -3.76 -1.52 -32.36
CA MET A 895 -2.70 -0.64 -32.86
C MET A 895 -2.29 -0.98 -34.31
N MET A 896 -2.24 -2.27 -34.66
CA MET A 896 -2.06 -2.73 -36.04
C MET A 896 -3.20 -2.20 -36.94
N ASN A 897 -4.44 -2.22 -36.46
CA ASN A 897 -5.60 -1.67 -37.17
C ASN A 897 -5.49 -0.15 -37.40
N ILE A 898 -4.89 0.62 -36.46
CA ILE A 898 -4.54 2.04 -36.68
C ILE A 898 -3.52 2.16 -37.83
N LEU A 899 -2.40 1.44 -37.75
CA LEU A 899 -1.34 1.44 -38.77
C LEU A 899 -1.90 1.09 -40.16
N ASP A 900 -2.75 0.07 -40.22
CA ASP A 900 -3.34 -0.46 -41.43
C ASP A 900 -4.39 0.50 -42.02
N ARG A 901 -5.21 1.16 -41.17
CA ARG A 901 -6.16 2.21 -41.59
C ARG A 901 -5.47 3.45 -42.13
N GLY A 902 -4.49 4.00 -41.42
CA GLY A 902 -3.80 5.21 -41.87
C GLY A 902 -2.99 4.98 -43.14
N THR A 903 -2.37 3.80 -43.29
CA THR A 903 -1.69 3.40 -44.53
C THR A 903 -2.67 3.33 -45.71
N LYS A 904 -3.88 2.76 -45.51
CA LYS A 904 -4.94 2.74 -46.52
C LYS A 904 -5.48 4.14 -46.83
N ALA A 905 -5.65 4.99 -45.82
CA ALA A 905 -6.09 6.38 -46.01
C ALA A 905 -5.11 7.18 -46.90
N ARG A 906 -3.81 7.13 -46.58
CA ARG A 906 -2.72 7.72 -47.40
C ARG A 906 -2.72 7.18 -48.83
N ALA A 907 -2.94 5.88 -49.01
CA ALA A 907 -3.06 5.27 -50.34
C ALA A 907 -4.30 5.75 -51.12
N THR A 908 -5.43 6.03 -50.46
CA THR A 908 -6.65 6.53 -51.12
C THR A 908 -6.63 8.01 -51.51
N ALA A 909 -5.67 8.80 -51.01
CA ALA A 909 -5.44 10.16 -51.49
C ALA A 909 -4.87 10.17 -52.92
N ALA A 910 -4.05 9.16 -53.25
CA ALA A 910 -3.30 9.06 -54.50
C ALA A 910 -4.22 9.00 -55.73
N THR A 911 -4.35 10.13 -56.42
CA THR A 911 -5.06 10.22 -57.71
C THR A 911 -4.12 9.95 -58.90
N ALA A 912 -4.70 9.65 -60.06
CA ALA A 912 -4.11 8.87 -61.15
C ALA A 912 -2.93 9.50 -61.95
N MET A 913 -2.12 10.37 -61.34
CA MET A 913 -0.92 10.95 -61.95
C MET A 913 0.33 10.94 -61.03
N ASN A 914 0.18 10.65 -59.73
CA ASN A 914 1.31 10.63 -58.78
C ASN A 914 1.31 9.38 -57.89
N SER A 915 2.50 8.89 -57.54
CA SER A 915 2.71 7.94 -56.44
C SER A 915 2.73 8.69 -55.10
N GLU A 916 1.57 9.18 -54.66
CA GLU A 916 1.44 10.20 -53.60
C GLU A 916 2.08 9.80 -52.26
N SER A 917 2.12 8.50 -51.95
CA SER A 917 2.82 7.96 -50.77
C SER A 917 4.34 8.21 -50.75
N SER A 918 4.96 8.65 -51.85
CA SER A 918 6.37 9.05 -51.88
C SER A 918 6.58 10.57 -51.74
N ARG A 919 5.50 11.35 -51.66
CA ARG A 919 5.49 12.82 -51.62
C ARG A 919 4.93 13.42 -50.33
N SER A 920 4.52 12.58 -49.38
CA SER A 920 4.14 12.97 -48.03
C SER A 920 4.97 12.23 -46.98
N HIS A 921 5.14 12.84 -45.80
CA HIS A 921 5.68 12.14 -44.64
C HIS A 921 4.54 11.50 -43.86
N LEU A 922 4.74 10.29 -43.36
CA LEU A 922 3.79 9.56 -42.53
C LEU A 922 4.36 9.40 -41.13
N LEU A 923 3.58 9.73 -40.10
CA LEU A 923 3.96 9.62 -38.70
C LEU A 923 2.91 8.79 -37.95
N LEU A 924 3.32 7.68 -37.36
CA LEU A 924 2.57 6.98 -36.31
C LEU A 924 3.12 7.45 -34.96
N MET A 925 2.22 7.89 -34.09
CA MET A 925 2.53 8.35 -32.73
C MET A 925 1.87 7.39 -31.76
N ILE A 926 2.67 6.78 -30.88
CA ILE A 926 2.18 5.90 -29.81
C ILE A 926 2.61 6.53 -28.48
N ASN A 927 1.63 6.95 -27.69
CA ASN A 927 1.86 7.50 -26.35
C ASN A 927 1.66 6.36 -25.35
N ILE A 928 2.63 6.12 -24.48
CA ILE A 928 2.62 5.07 -23.47
C ILE A 928 2.51 5.75 -22.11
N THR A 929 1.47 5.42 -21.33
CA THR A 929 1.41 5.72 -19.89
C THR A 929 1.53 4.40 -19.13
N ALA A 930 2.42 4.35 -18.14
CA ALA A 930 2.58 3.22 -17.24
C ALA A 930 2.41 3.69 -15.79
N VAL A 931 1.58 3.00 -15.02
CA VAL A 931 1.32 3.28 -13.60
C VAL A 931 1.63 2.03 -12.79
N ASN A 932 2.55 2.10 -11.82
CA ASN A 932 2.87 0.94 -10.98
C ASN A 932 1.70 0.58 -10.06
N LYS A 933 1.39 -0.71 -9.94
CA LYS A 933 0.26 -1.22 -9.15
C LYS A 933 0.48 -1.10 -7.65
N GLU A 934 1.73 -1.16 -7.18
CA GLU A 934 2.09 -1.03 -5.77
C GLU A 934 2.38 0.45 -5.42
N THR A 935 3.44 1.03 -6.00
CA THR A 935 3.95 2.37 -5.66
C THR A 935 3.10 3.54 -6.16
N LYS A 936 2.17 3.27 -7.09
CA LYS A 936 1.34 4.28 -7.81
C LYS A 936 2.12 5.29 -8.66
N GLU A 937 3.44 5.13 -8.81
CA GLU A 937 4.25 5.98 -9.66
C GLU A 937 3.76 5.92 -11.12
N LYS A 938 3.62 7.09 -11.76
CA LYS A 938 3.28 7.22 -13.18
C LYS A 938 4.47 7.74 -13.98
N HIS A 939 4.84 7.01 -15.03
CA HIS A 939 5.75 7.48 -16.08
C HIS A 939 5.07 7.46 -17.45
N THR A 940 5.59 8.25 -18.39
CA THR A 940 5.02 8.41 -19.73
C THR A 940 6.11 8.49 -20.79
N GLY A 941 6.09 7.58 -21.77
CA GLY A 941 7.00 7.57 -22.91
C GLY A 941 6.27 7.70 -24.25
N LYS A 942 7.04 7.81 -25.34
CA LYS A 942 6.53 8.10 -26.68
C LYS A 942 7.34 7.36 -27.75
N LEU A 943 6.68 6.55 -28.57
CA LEU A 943 7.24 6.04 -29.83
C LEU A 943 6.73 6.89 -30.99
N LEU A 944 7.67 7.46 -31.75
CA LEU A 944 7.41 8.24 -32.96
C LEU A 944 8.00 7.50 -34.16
N ILE A 945 7.15 6.84 -34.94
CA ILE A 945 7.56 6.01 -36.07
C ILE A 945 7.25 6.75 -37.37
N VAL A 946 8.28 7.08 -38.15
CA VAL A 946 8.19 8.02 -39.28
C VAL A 946 8.69 7.41 -40.59
N GLU A 947 7.85 7.43 -41.62
CA GLU A 947 8.29 7.22 -43.00
C GLU A 947 8.35 8.58 -43.71
N LEU A 948 9.55 9.06 -44.00
CA LEU A 948 9.73 10.33 -44.70
C LEU A 948 9.35 10.21 -46.18
N ALA A 949 9.14 11.36 -46.84
CA ALA A 949 8.99 11.46 -48.29
C ALA A 949 10.28 11.08 -49.04
N GLY A 950 10.23 11.04 -50.37
CA GLY A 950 11.39 10.86 -51.25
C GLY A 950 12.40 12.00 -51.13
N SER A 951 13.69 11.66 -50.98
CA SER A 951 14.80 12.62 -50.95
C SER A 951 15.34 13.00 -52.34
N GLU A 952 14.76 12.47 -53.43
CA GLU A 952 15.24 12.74 -54.79
C GLU A 952 15.15 14.21 -55.19
N ARG A 953 16.14 14.66 -55.97
CA ARG A 953 16.25 16.05 -56.42
C ARG A 953 15.30 16.36 -57.56
N LEU A 954 14.90 17.63 -57.60
CA LEU A 954 14.12 18.22 -58.69
C LEU A 954 14.87 18.15 -60.03
N LYS A 955 14.53 17.16 -60.86
CA LYS A 955 14.98 17.10 -62.25
C LYS A 955 14.38 18.26 -63.04
N LYS A 956 15.22 19.02 -63.76
CA LYS A 956 14.86 20.24 -64.51
C LYS A 956 13.76 20.07 -65.57
N SER A 957 13.34 18.84 -65.84
CA SER A 957 12.34 18.45 -66.84
C SER A 957 10.91 18.27 -66.28
N MET A 958 10.63 18.58 -65.01
CA MET A 958 9.27 18.46 -64.45
C MET A 958 8.31 19.46 -65.13
N THR A 959 7.22 18.93 -65.72
CA THR A 959 6.39 19.62 -66.71
C THR A 959 5.26 20.49 -66.16
N THR A 960 4.98 20.47 -64.85
CA THR A 960 3.88 21.26 -64.24
C THR A 960 4.35 22.03 -63.00
N ALA A 961 3.85 23.26 -62.87
CA ALA A 961 4.25 24.17 -61.79
C ALA A 961 3.86 23.65 -60.39
N ASP A 962 2.76 22.90 -60.26
CA ASP A 962 2.33 22.40 -58.95
C ASP A 962 3.13 21.18 -58.48
N ALA A 963 3.59 20.30 -59.39
CA ALA A 963 4.55 19.24 -59.05
C ALA A 963 5.93 19.80 -58.66
N GLN A 964 6.32 20.95 -59.25
CA GLN A 964 7.52 21.68 -58.82
C GLN A 964 7.34 22.25 -57.40
N LYS A 965 6.25 22.97 -57.10
CA LYS A 965 5.95 23.48 -55.74
C LYS A 965 5.92 22.37 -54.68
N GLU A 966 5.26 21.26 -55.00
CA GLU A 966 5.19 20.07 -54.16
C GLU A 966 6.58 19.53 -53.82
N SER A 967 7.43 19.36 -54.83
CA SER A 967 8.80 18.87 -54.68
C SER A 967 9.72 19.86 -53.95
N ILE A 968 9.50 21.17 -54.06
CA ILE A 968 10.19 22.21 -53.29
C ILE A 968 9.85 22.06 -51.81
N GLU A 969 8.58 21.94 -51.44
CA GLU A 969 8.17 21.86 -50.02
C GLU A 969 8.62 20.53 -49.37
N ILE A 970 8.63 19.43 -50.13
CA ILE A 970 9.26 18.17 -49.71
C ILE A 970 10.75 18.38 -49.41
N ASN A 971 11.51 18.95 -50.35
CA ASN A 971 12.94 19.16 -50.14
C ASN A 971 13.22 20.11 -48.96
N LYS A 972 12.48 21.22 -48.85
CA LYS A 972 12.53 22.16 -47.72
C LYS A 972 12.29 21.47 -46.36
N SER A 973 11.34 20.54 -46.30
CA SER A 973 11.07 19.78 -45.07
C SER A 973 12.22 18.85 -44.65
N LEU A 974 12.95 18.28 -45.61
CA LEU A 974 14.11 17.43 -45.39
C LEU A 974 15.36 18.26 -45.09
N THR A 975 15.54 19.41 -45.74
CA THR A 975 16.60 20.38 -45.38
C THR A 975 16.44 20.85 -43.94
N ALA A 976 15.24 21.24 -43.51
CA ALA A 976 14.99 21.66 -42.13
C ALA A 976 15.30 20.55 -41.11
N LEU A 977 15.01 19.28 -41.43
CA LEU A 977 15.39 18.14 -40.60
C LEU A 977 16.91 17.97 -40.52
N GLY A 978 17.62 18.16 -41.65
CA GLY A 978 19.07 18.18 -41.70
C GLY A 978 19.67 19.32 -40.86
N ASP A 979 19.14 20.53 -40.97
CA ASP A 979 19.55 21.70 -40.16
C ASP A 979 19.41 21.43 -38.65
N VAL A 980 18.37 20.67 -38.26
CA VAL A 980 18.10 20.27 -36.87
C VAL A 980 19.07 19.19 -36.38
N ILE A 981 19.29 18.13 -37.17
CA ILE A 981 20.24 17.06 -36.82
C ILE A 981 21.66 17.64 -36.75
N GLU A 982 22.09 18.39 -37.76
CA GLU A 982 23.42 19.01 -37.83
C GLU A 982 23.64 20.00 -36.66
N ALA A 983 22.59 20.69 -36.20
CA ALA A 983 22.66 21.54 -35.00
C ALA A 983 22.75 20.74 -33.69
N LEU A 984 22.07 19.59 -33.59
CA LEU A 984 22.14 18.68 -32.44
C LEU A 984 23.52 18.02 -32.33
N THR A 985 24.01 17.42 -33.42
CA THR A 985 25.33 16.76 -33.50
C THR A 985 26.47 17.72 -33.14
N LYS A 986 26.33 19.02 -33.48
CA LYS A 986 27.30 20.08 -33.15
C LYS A 986 27.11 20.70 -31.75
N GLY A 987 26.12 20.29 -30.97
CA GLY A 987 25.86 20.83 -29.63
C GLY A 987 25.38 22.28 -29.61
N ASN A 988 24.72 22.75 -30.68
CA ASN A 988 24.26 24.13 -30.78
C ASN A 988 23.16 24.44 -29.76
N LYS A 989 23.33 25.53 -28.99
CA LYS A 989 22.34 26.00 -27.99
C LYS A 989 20.98 26.43 -28.57
N VAL A 990 20.91 26.67 -29.88
CA VAL A 990 19.69 27.03 -30.60
C VAL A 990 19.55 26.06 -31.77
N VAL A 991 18.56 25.18 -31.68
CA VAL A 991 18.25 24.17 -32.71
C VAL A 991 17.03 24.66 -33.52
N PRO A 992 17.08 24.66 -34.86
CA PRO A 992 16.12 25.38 -35.69
C PRO A 992 14.78 24.64 -35.92
N TYR A 993 14.22 23.99 -34.88
CA TYR A 993 12.98 23.19 -34.97
C TYR A 993 11.80 23.89 -35.65
N ARG A 994 11.73 25.22 -35.57
CA ARG A 994 10.64 26.01 -36.15
C ARG A 994 10.66 26.11 -37.68
N ASN A 995 11.77 25.77 -38.35
CA ASN A 995 11.95 25.92 -39.80
C ASN A 995 10.88 25.16 -40.64
N HIS A 996 10.35 24.04 -40.15
CA HIS A 996 9.26 23.31 -40.79
C HIS A 996 8.38 22.57 -39.77
N LYS A 997 7.13 22.20 -40.13
CA LYS A 997 6.25 21.45 -39.20
C LYS A 997 6.75 20.05 -38.87
N LEU A 998 7.53 19.42 -39.75
CA LEU A 998 8.16 18.11 -39.49
C LEU A 998 9.06 18.19 -38.25
N THR A 999 9.96 19.19 -38.22
CA THR A 999 10.88 19.39 -37.11
C THR A 999 10.20 19.91 -35.85
N GLN A 1000 9.05 20.58 -35.96
CA GLN A 1000 8.20 20.89 -34.79
C GLN A 1000 7.53 19.63 -34.23
N LEU A 1001 7.04 18.71 -35.08
CA LEU A 1001 6.44 17.44 -34.65
C LEU A 1001 7.45 16.51 -33.95
N MET A 1002 8.70 16.54 -34.42
CA MET A 1002 9.79 15.71 -33.90
C MET A 1002 10.61 16.40 -32.78
N GLN A 1003 10.25 17.62 -32.36
CA GLN A 1003 11.08 18.44 -31.46
C GLN A 1003 11.34 17.83 -30.07
N ASP A 1004 10.39 17.10 -29.49
CA ASP A 1004 10.56 16.37 -28.23
C ASP A 1004 11.16 14.96 -28.40
N SER A 1005 11.40 14.56 -29.66
CA SER A 1005 11.76 13.20 -30.05
C SER A 1005 13.08 13.15 -30.85
N LEU A 1006 13.77 14.29 -30.98
CA LEU A 1006 15.11 14.45 -31.58
C LEU A 1006 16.00 15.19 -30.56
N GLY A 1007 17.03 14.52 -30.05
CA GLY A 1007 17.95 15.09 -29.08
C GLY A 1007 17.35 15.30 -27.67
N GLY A 1008 18.09 16.00 -26.81
CA GLY A 1008 17.78 16.03 -25.37
C GLY A 1008 17.95 14.62 -24.76
N THR A 1009 16.91 14.11 -24.10
CA THR A 1009 16.84 12.72 -23.61
C THR A 1009 16.12 11.77 -24.58
N ALA A 1010 15.80 12.22 -25.80
CA ALA A 1010 15.14 11.38 -26.80
C ALA A 1010 16.14 10.59 -27.65
N LYS A 1011 15.84 9.31 -27.86
CA LYS A 1011 16.68 8.39 -28.63
C LYS A 1011 16.19 8.28 -30.06
N THR A 1012 17.09 8.43 -31.03
CA THR A 1012 16.74 8.51 -32.44
C THR A 1012 17.47 7.44 -33.24
N LEU A 1013 16.74 6.64 -34.01
CA LEU A 1013 17.30 5.72 -35.00
C LEU A 1013 16.82 6.10 -36.42
N MET A 1014 17.78 6.42 -37.28
CA MET A 1014 17.59 6.75 -38.68
C MET A 1014 17.97 5.55 -39.56
N PHE A 1015 17.05 5.09 -40.40
CA PHE A 1015 17.34 4.14 -41.47
C PHE A 1015 17.58 4.92 -42.78
N VAL A 1016 18.82 4.95 -43.27
CA VAL A 1016 19.12 5.46 -44.62
C VAL A 1016 19.01 4.32 -45.63
N ASN A 1017 17.90 4.30 -46.37
CA ASN A 1017 17.67 3.34 -47.45
C ASN A 1017 18.27 3.84 -48.77
N CYS A 1018 19.04 2.99 -49.46
CA CYS A 1018 19.59 3.29 -50.79
C CYS A 1018 19.36 2.13 -51.79
N SER A 1019 19.45 2.45 -53.09
CA SER A 1019 19.45 1.44 -54.16
C SER A 1019 20.89 1.07 -54.54
N PRO A 1020 21.20 -0.22 -54.79
CA PRO A 1020 22.49 -0.63 -55.30
C PRO A 1020 22.70 -0.34 -56.79
N ALA A 1021 21.65 0.03 -57.53
CA ALA A 1021 21.71 0.21 -58.98
C ALA A 1021 22.54 1.44 -59.39
N ASN A 1022 23.49 1.27 -60.32
CA ASN A 1022 24.31 2.37 -60.87
C ASN A 1022 23.47 3.52 -61.47
N SER A 1023 22.27 3.27 -62.00
CA SER A 1023 21.34 4.35 -62.42
C SER A 1023 20.82 5.26 -61.30
N ASN A 1024 21.11 4.92 -60.03
CA ASN A 1024 20.74 5.67 -58.83
C ASN A 1024 21.98 6.12 -58.02
N GLU A 1025 23.19 6.11 -58.61
CA GLU A 1025 24.44 6.45 -57.91
C GLU A 1025 24.39 7.86 -57.29
N ASP A 1026 24.02 8.88 -58.06
CA ASP A 1026 23.91 10.27 -57.59
C ASP A 1026 23.04 10.41 -56.33
N GLU A 1027 21.85 9.80 -56.34
CA GLU A 1027 20.87 9.94 -55.25
C GLU A 1027 21.19 9.04 -54.05
N THR A 1028 21.88 7.92 -54.28
CA THR A 1028 22.50 7.12 -53.22
C THR A 1028 23.60 7.91 -52.54
N LEU A 1029 24.55 8.48 -53.30
CA LEU A 1029 25.61 9.34 -52.77
C LEU A 1029 25.04 10.58 -52.06
N ASN A 1030 23.95 11.18 -52.56
CA ASN A 1030 23.28 12.28 -51.87
C ASN A 1030 22.66 11.84 -50.54
N SER A 1031 22.00 10.67 -50.51
CA SER A 1031 21.34 10.15 -49.31
C SER A 1031 22.35 9.78 -48.22
N LEU A 1032 23.49 9.19 -48.61
CA LEU A 1032 24.58 8.85 -47.69
C LEU A 1032 25.29 10.13 -47.17
N LYS A 1033 25.53 11.13 -48.03
CA LYS A 1033 26.08 12.45 -47.63
C LYS A 1033 25.13 13.31 -46.78
N TYR A 1034 23.85 12.97 -46.72
CA TYR A 1034 22.90 13.54 -45.77
C TYR A 1034 22.99 12.79 -44.43
N ALA A 1035 23.02 11.46 -44.47
CA ALA A 1035 23.06 10.59 -43.29
C ALA A 1035 24.41 10.54 -42.56
N GLN A 1036 25.45 11.17 -43.12
CA GLN A 1036 26.80 11.31 -42.53
C GLN A 1036 26.99 12.65 -41.75
N ARG A 1037 25.90 13.37 -41.44
CA ARG A 1037 25.91 14.68 -40.77
C ARG A 1037 25.30 14.63 -39.37
#